data_AF-A0A832HD32-F1
#
_entry.id   AF-A0A832HD32-F1
#
_cell.length_a   1.000
_cell.length_b   1.000
_cell.length_c   1.000
_cell.angle_alpha   90.00
_cell.angle_beta   90.00
_cell.angle_gamma   90.00
#
_symmetry.space_group_name_H-M   'P 1'
#
loop_
_entity.id
_entity.type
_entity.pdbx_description
1 polymer ?
#
loop_
_entity_poly.entity_id
_entity_poly.type
_entity_poly.pdbx_seq_one_letter_code
_entity_poly.pdbx_strand_id
1 'polypeptide(L)'
;MKPNAFHALVLILTAALPLALMAQNETNEEMIPLQIPSAPVEVLLNQYAELTGKRLLRGPNLAGPNISLMVKEEVSRAEAARLIEAALLLNGFSMVPGPDNTVKVLNVGQKNPRSEGIPLVTRLEDLPPGDQVVSFYLPLTYIDSSKFSQIVQASASGNPYAGLVELKDAAAVVVTDNTSYIRQMVKLKELADVPPARLTREFVQLRRADAERVAEVLNQIIQGRRQGQQTPGQPQGGLPPGAEAAGQAGAANFLSGDIQLTPDRRTNRILVICAPAAFSYLRDLILQFDESVELEKPFVRPLKYVGADEVLPVLGELLSEVEGDVKDGGSGAARTSAGQTSSRNASAGGTAGGASSLSRPDQLGDPDDDQAPRSLSVGKTRLIADKRSNAILIIGSPESVNKVSGILDSLDIEPRQVFLSTVIGQLTLSRETEFGVDILNKYNNGIAAQSNAARTSPFIDPKTLLGAAAFPAGAAGLTLYGAFGDTIDAYVRAFETTNNFKVLSRPSVFTANNKKAIIVSGRREPIPTQTITDVSTGNTNSSINFEDVVLKLEVIPLINSDNEVTLRIAQQNDSIVDERIISGNNVPVISTQEVSTTIKVSNNSTVILGGLIEDQAQRQESGVPVLKDIPVLGYLFKTTTVDRPRRELVVMIQPKVLGVGEGEEAKGMEEMERYIIAPDAKEAAESMKPVRTKIKGPRS
;
A
#
# COMPACT_ATOMS: atom_id res chain seq x y z
N MET A 1 -45.99 64.43 5.56
CA MET A 1 -46.58 65.78 5.53
C MET A 1 -45.43 66.78 5.40
N LYS A 2 -45.42 67.56 4.31
CA LYS A 2 -44.55 68.71 3.98
C LYS A 2 -45.00 69.97 4.76
N PRO A 3 -44.23 71.09 4.84
CA PRO A 3 -44.05 72.10 3.75
C PRO A 3 -42.58 72.59 3.57
N ASN A 4 -42.05 72.75 2.33
CA ASN A 4 -42.05 73.91 1.39
C ASN A 4 -41.21 75.11 1.88
N ALA A 5 -40.10 75.57 1.27
CA ALA A 5 -39.88 76.15 -0.08
C ALA A 5 -40.70 77.43 -0.37
N PHE A 6 -40.06 78.62 -0.39
CA PHE A 6 -40.41 79.89 -1.10
C PHE A 6 -39.29 80.94 -0.81
N HIS A 7 -38.40 81.33 -1.75
CA HIS A 7 -38.49 82.37 -2.80
C HIS A 7 -38.32 83.85 -2.35
N ALA A 8 -37.30 84.53 -2.94
CA ALA A 8 -37.20 85.93 -3.39
C ALA A 8 -35.70 86.35 -3.33
N LEU A 9 -34.91 86.59 -4.38
CA LEU A 9 -35.03 87.37 -5.63
C LEU A 9 -35.22 88.89 -5.41
N VAL A 10 -34.10 89.63 -5.41
CA VAL A 10 -33.91 91.05 -5.75
C VAL A 10 -32.53 91.14 -6.43
N LEU A 11 -32.41 91.13 -7.76
CA LEU A 11 -32.47 92.27 -8.71
C LEU A 11 -31.27 93.23 -8.52
N ILE A 12 -30.11 92.96 -9.15
CA ILE A 12 -29.60 93.57 -10.40
C ILE A 12 -29.78 95.10 -10.46
N LEU A 13 -28.70 95.89 -10.36
CA LEU A 13 -28.22 96.88 -11.35
C LEU A 13 -27.21 97.87 -10.71
N THR A 14 -26.18 98.25 -11.49
CA THR A 14 -25.18 99.33 -11.28
C THR A 14 -24.02 98.96 -10.33
N ALA A 15 -22.74 99.16 -10.63
CA ALA A 15 -22.01 99.76 -11.74
C ALA A 15 -20.61 99.09 -11.77
N ALA A 16 -20.12 98.67 -12.94
CA ALA A 16 -18.99 99.30 -13.63
C ALA A 16 -17.72 99.51 -12.77
N LEU A 17 -16.66 98.81 -13.18
CA LEU A 17 -15.22 99.04 -12.98
C LEU A 17 -14.79 100.45 -12.48
N PRO A 18 -13.68 100.55 -11.72
CA PRO A 18 -12.36 100.15 -12.23
C PRO A 18 -11.60 99.24 -11.22
N LEU A 19 -10.92 98.17 -11.65
CA LEU A 19 -9.55 98.17 -12.18
C LEU A 19 -8.60 99.10 -11.41
N ALA A 20 -7.49 98.54 -10.92
CA ALA A 20 -6.41 99.16 -10.15
C ALA A 20 -6.62 99.28 -8.63
N LEU A 21 -6.20 98.25 -7.89
CA LEU A 21 -5.31 98.38 -6.72
C LEU A 21 -4.96 96.98 -6.18
N MET A 22 -3.79 96.46 -6.57
CA MET A 22 -2.88 95.55 -5.84
C MET A 22 -1.83 95.02 -6.84
N ALA A 23 -1.22 95.95 -7.57
CA ALA A 23 0.01 95.75 -8.32
C ALA A 23 0.90 96.95 -7.97
N GLN A 24 1.49 96.94 -6.78
CA GLN A 24 2.48 97.92 -6.34
C GLN A 24 3.44 97.25 -5.37
N ASN A 25 4.44 96.57 -5.92
CA ASN A 25 5.83 96.87 -5.56
C ASN A 25 6.78 96.41 -6.68
N GLU A 26 6.53 96.86 -7.91
CA GLU A 26 7.62 96.98 -8.89
C GLU A 26 8.38 98.26 -8.52
N THR A 27 9.40 98.10 -7.68
CA THR A 27 10.54 99.02 -7.71
C THR A 27 10.97 99.12 -9.17
N ASN A 28 10.94 100.32 -9.74
CA ASN A 28 11.48 100.66 -11.04
C ASN A 28 12.90 100.06 -11.13
N GLU A 29 13.04 98.85 -11.69
CA GLU A 29 14.32 98.15 -11.78
C GLU A 29 15.06 98.81 -12.93
N GLU A 30 16.00 99.68 -12.56
CA GLU A 30 16.94 100.26 -13.51
C GLU A 30 17.59 99.13 -14.31
N MET A 31 17.34 99.11 -15.62
CA MET A 31 17.89 98.13 -16.56
C MET A 31 19.34 98.54 -16.83
N ILE A 32 20.29 97.66 -16.52
CA ILE A 32 21.72 98.00 -16.57
C ILE A 32 22.40 97.14 -17.64
N PRO A 33 23.19 97.73 -18.56
CA PRO A 33 24.01 96.96 -19.47
C PRO A 33 25.16 96.29 -18.70
N LEU A 34 25.20 94.95 -18.73
CA LEU A 34 26.22 94.17 -18.05
C LEU A 34 27.27 93.65 -19.05
N GLN A 35 28.28 94.49 -19.30
CA GLN A 35 29.41 94.18 -20.19
C GLN A 35 30.72 94.30 -19.43
N ILE A 36 31.31 93.16 -19.07
CA ILE A 36 32.55 93.08 -18.29
C ILE A 36 33.56 92.26 -19.08
N PRO A 37 34.37 92.90 -19.95
CA PRO A 37 35.46 92.22 -20.65
C PRO A 37 36.61 91.93 -19.68
N SER A 38 36.75 90.67 -19.27
CA SER A 38 37.92 90.14 -18.55
C SER A 38 38.36 90.99 -17.35
N ALA A 39 37.48 91.17 -16.36
CA ALA A 39 37.79 91.94 -15.16
C ALA A 39 38.29 91.04 -14.01
N PRO A 40 39.14 91.58 -13.10
CA PRO A 40 39.48 90.90 -11.87
C PRO A 40 38.26 90.78 -10.95
N VAL A 41 38.23 89.72 -10.14
CA VAL A 41 37.11 89.37 -9.24
C VAL A 41 36.68 90.53 -8.33
N GLU A 42 37.62 91.38 -7.91
CA GLU A 42 37.32 92.54 -7.06
C GLU A 42 36.36 93.55 -7.71
N VAL A 43 36.42 93.73 -9.04
CA VAL A 43 35.53 94.63 -9.77
C VAL A 43 34.11 94.07 -9.78
N LEU A 44 33.97 92.76 -10.01
CA LEU A 44 32.67 92.08 -9.94
C LEU A 44 32.06 92.14 -8.54
N LEU A 45 32.88 92.01 -7.50
CA LEU A 45 32.42 92.13 -6.11
C LEU A 45 31.97 93.54 -5.77
N ASN A 46 32.68 94.57 -6.23
CA ASN A 46 32.27 95.96 -6.03
C ASN A 46 30.96 96.26 -6.75
N GLN A 47 30.81 95.80 -8.00
CA GLN A 47 29.58 95.97 -8.77
C GLN A 47 28.42 95.19 -8.16
N TYR A 48 28.66 93.97 -7.65
CA TYR A 48 27.65 93.22 -6.90
C TYR A 48 27.22 93.95 -5.61
N ALA A 49 28.16 94.54 -4.88
CA ALA A 49 27.84 95.32 -3.67
C ALA A 49 27.02 96.58 -3.99
N GLU A 50 27.30 97.23 -5.12
CA GLU A 50 26.55 98.40 -5.60
C GLU A 50 25.13 98.00 -6.06
N LEU A 51 25.01 96.91 -6.80
CA LEU A 51 23.72 96.40 -7.31
C LEU A 51 22.80 95.87 -6.21
N THR A 52 23.36 95.20 -5.19
CA THR A 52 22.59 94.54 -4.13
C THR A 52 22.47 95.35 -2.84
N GLY A 53 23.28 96.40 -2.67
CA GLY A 53 23.38 97.17 -1.42
C GLY A 53 23.90 96.34 -0.23
N LYS A 54 24.41 95.12 -0.47
CA LYS A 54 24.90 94.21 0.59
C LYS A 54 26.35 94.52 0.93
N ARG A 55 26.68 94.36 2.21
CA ARG A 55 28.06 94.53 2.70
C ARG A 55 28.85 93.24 2.45
N LEU A 56 29.95 93.33 1.71
CA LEU A 56 30.78 92.15 1.39
C LEU A 56 31.89 91.94 2.41
N LEU A 57 31.94 90.75 2.99
CA LEU A 57 33.05 90.27 3.82
C LEU A 57 33.98 89.40 2.96
N ARG A 58 35.20 89.89 2.74
CA ARG A 58 36.17 89.29 1.82
C ARG A 58 37.11 88.34 2.56
N GLY A 59 37.28 87.13 2.04
CA GLY A 59 38.28 86.19 2.55
C GLY A 59 39.72 86.64 2.23
N PRO A 60 40.73 86.19 3.00
CA PRO A 60 42.13 86.41 2.67
C PRO A 60 42.46 85.64 1.37
N ASN A 61 42.91 86.34 0.32
CA ASN A 61 43.27 85.81 -1.00
C ASN A 61 42.10 85.51 -1.96
N LEU A 62 41.46 86.56 -2.47
CA LEU A 62 40.49 86.50 -3.57
C LEU A 62 41.12 86.56 -4.98
N ALA A 63 42.42 86.24 -5.11
CA ALA A 63 43.10 86.21 -6.40
C ALA A 63 42.62 85.00 -7.22
N GLY A 64 42.07 85.26 -8.41
CA GLY A 64 41.55 84.25 -9.32
C GLY A 64 41.62 84.72 -10.77
N PRO A 65 41.24 83.85 -11.73
CA PRO A 65 41.23 84.19 -13.15
C PRO A 65 40.33 85.41 -13.41
N ASN A 66 40.69 86.22 -14.40
CA ASN A 66 39.83 87.31 -14.85
C ASN A 66 38.55 86.72 -15.44
N ILE A 67 37.40 87.21 -14.97
CA ILE A 67 36.09 86.71 -15.35
C ILE A 67 35.54 87.61 -16.46
N SER A 68 35.06 87.00 -17.54
CA SER A 68 34.41 87.70 -18.64
C SER A 68 32.92 87.41 -18.61
N LEU A 69 32.09 88.45 -18.52
CA LEU A 69 30.64 88.33 -18.54
C LEU A 69 30.07 89.35 -19.52
N MET A 70 29.50 88.84 -20.62
CA MET A 70 28.94 89.65 -21.70
C MET A 70 27.48 89.30 -21.88
N VAL A 71 26.60 90.16 -21.41
CA VAL A 71 25.16 90.05 -21.66
C VAL A 71 24.78 91.08 -22.72
N LYS A 72 24.15 90.62 -23.80
CA LYS A 72 23.79 91.47 -24.95
C LYS A 72 22.55 92.33 -24.66
N GLU A 73 21.72 91.90 -23.73
CA GLU A 73 20.45 92.53 -23.36
C GLU A 73 20.61 93.26 -22.02
N GLU A 74 19.85 94.32 -21.81
CA GLU A 74 19.83 95.03 -20.53
C GLU A 74 19.11 94.15 -19.51
N VAL A 75 19.76 93.89 -18.38
CA VAL A 75 19.25 93.01 -17.31
C VAL A 75 18.82 93.84 -16.11
N SER A 76 17.85 93.31 -15.37
CA SER A 76 17.39 93.96 -14.15
C SER A 76 18.45 93.88 -13.04
N ARG A 77 18.42 94.78 -12.06
CA ARG A 77 19.40 94.79 -10.94
C ARG A 77 19.50 93.44 -10.22
N ALA A 78 18.36 92.78 -10.00
CA ALA A 78 18.30 91.48 -9.35
C ALA A 78 18.86 90.36 -10.25
N GLU A 79 18.60 90.43 -11.55
CA GLU A 79 19.10 89.47 -12.52
C GLU A 79 20.61 89.62 -12.75
N ALA A 80 21.10 90.86 -12.85
CA ALA A 80 22.52 91.18 -12.92
C ALA A 80 23.29 90.62 -11.71
N ALA A 81 22.73 90.78 -10.49
CA ALA A 81 23.32 90.22 -9.28
C ALA A 81 23.41 88.68 -9.31
N ARG A 82 22.37 88.00 -9.80
CA ARG A 82 22.36 86.53 -9.97
C ARG A 82 23.40 86.05 -10.98
N LEU A 83 23.53 86.75 -12.11
CA LEU A 83 24.52 86.41 -13.14
C LEU A 83 25.95 86.59 -12.63
N ILE A 84 26.20 87.61 -11.81
CA ILE A 84 27.50 87.80 -11.15
C ILE A 84 27.77 86.68 -10.14
N GLU A 85 26.79 86.29 -9.31
CA GLU A 85 26.93 85.17 -8.37
C GLU A 85 27.20 83.84 -9.10
N ALA A 86 26.47 83.55 -10.18
CA ALA A 86 26.66 82.36 -11.00
C ALA A 86 28.05 82.35 -11.67
N ALA A 87 28.51 83.49 -12.17
CA ALA A 87 29.85 83.62 -12.76
C ALA A 87 30.96 83.45 -11.71
N LEU A 88 30.75 83.93 -10.49
CA LEU A 88 31.67 83.74 -9.38
C LEU A 88 31.73 82.26 -8.95
N LEU A 89 30.58 81.58 -8.88
CA LEU A 89 30.51 80.16 -8.57
C LEU A 89 31.22 79.30 -9.62
N LEU A 90 31.03 79.60 -10.91
CA LEU A 90 31.69 78.91 -12.02
C LEU A 90 33.23 79.02 -11.93
N ASN A 91 33.73 80.14 -11.40
CA ASN A 91 35.16 80.38 -11.22
C ASN A 91 35.68 79.99 -9.81
N GLY A 92 34.90 79.22 -9.03
CA GLY A 92 35.34 78.66 -7.75
C GLY A 92 35.20 79.60 -6.54
N PHE A 93 34.43 80.68 -6.66
CA PHE A 93 34.08 81.57 -5.55
C PHE A 93 32.66 81.26 -5.06
N SER A 94 32.52 80.98 -3.77
CA SER A 94 31.24 80.73 -3.12
C SER A 94 30.84 81.92 -2.25
N MET A 95 29.55 82.22 -2.23
CA MET A 95 28.96 83.22 -1.36
C MET A 95 28.18 82.54 -0.23
N VAL A 96 28.43 82.95 1.01
CA VAL A 96 27.70 82.50 2.20
C VAL A 96 26.96 83.69 2.81
N PRO A 97 25.62 83.63 2.99
CA PRO A 97 24.88 84.71 3.62
C PRO A 97 25.23 84.83 5.09
N GLY A 98 25.52 86.05 5.54
CA GLY A 98 25.79 86.38 6.94
C GLY A 98 24.65 87.20 7.58
N PRO A 99 24.69 87.39 8.92
CA PRO A 99 23.75 88.29 9.60
C PRO A 99 23.90 89.74 9.11
N ASP A 100 22.84 90.55 9.25
CA ASP A 100 22.84 92.00 8.96
C ASP A 100 23.13 92.41 7.51
N ASN A 101 22.49 91.73 6.54
CA ASN A 101 22.61 92.02 5.10
C ASN A 101 24.07 91.97 4.59
N THR A 102 24.87 91.06 5.17
CA THR A 102 26.25 90.79 4.78
C THR A 102 26.35 89.52 3.94
N VAL A 103 27.33 89.47 3.03
CA VAL A 103 27.66 88.26 2.26
C VAL A 103 29.15 88.00 2.38
N LYS A 104 29.52 86.81 2.85
CA LYS A 104 30.90 86.34 2.92
C LYS A 104 31.28 85.71 1.59
N VAL A 105 32.37 86.16 0.98
CA VAL A 105 32.89 85.61 -0.28
C VAL A 105 34.14 84.79 0.01
N LEU A 106 34.11 83.51 -0.37
CA LEU A 106 35.16 82.54 -0.09
C LEU A 106 35.61 81.86 -1.38
N ASN A 107 36.92 81.65 -1.53
CA ASN A 107 37.45 80.77 -2.57
C ASN A 107 37.34 79.31 -2.09
N VAL A 108 36.58 78.49 -2.81
CA VAL A 108 36.26 77.10 -2.48
C VAL A 108 37.50 76.22 -2.42
N GLY A 109 38.56 76.55 -3.16
CA GLY A 109 39.82 75.81 -3.16
C GLY A 109 40.69 76.00 -1.92
N GLN A 110 40.45 77.04 -1.12
CA GLN A 110 41.27 77.40 0.04
C GLN A 110 40.53 77.25 1.37
N LYS A 111 39.22 77.54 1.40
CA LYS A 111 38.42 77.45 2.63
C LYS A 111 37.03 76.92 2.32
N ASN A 112 36.67 75.82 2.98
CA ASN A 112 35.38 75.17 2.78
C ASN A 112 34.25 76.02 3.43
N PRO A 113 33.20 76.41 2.69
CA PRO A 113 32.07 77.20 3.21
C PRO A 113 31.41 76.65 4.48
N ARG A 114 31.45 75.33 4.69
CA ARG A 114 30.90 74.67 5.89
C ARG A 114 31.57 75.09 7.21
N SER A 115 32.78 75.64 7.16
CA SER A 115 33.54 76.09 8.34
C SER A 115 33.15 77.48 8.85
N GLU A 116 32.40 78.27 8.08
CA GLU A 116 32.09 79.69 8.37
C GLU A 116 30.69 79.93 8.95
N GLY A 117 30.00 78.85 9.34
CA GLY A 117 28.65 78.89 9.94
C GLY A 117 27.57 79.20 8.91
N ILE A 118 27.14 78.20 8.15
CA ILE A 118 26.10 78.33 7.13
C ILE A 118 24.71 78.42 7.81
N PRO A 119 23.83 79.36 7.42
CA PRO A 119 22.48 79.43 7.96
C PRO A 119 21.63 78.24 7.51
N LEU A 120 20.85 77.68 8.44
CA LEU A 120 19.88 76.62 8.19
C LEU A 120 18.50 77.22 7.89
N VAL A 121 17.99 76.94 6.70
CA VAL A 121 16.69 77.38 6.20
C VAL A 121 15.70 76.20 6.24
N THR A 122 14.49 76.44 6.73
CA THR A 122 13.45 75.39 6.86
C THR A 122 12.33 75.50 5.82
N ARG A 123 12.13 76.68 5.21
CA ARG A 123 11.06 76.93 4.23
C ARG A 123 11.65 77.37 2.89
N LEU A 124 11.04 76.92 1.80
CA LEU A 124 11.52 77.18 0.44
C LEU A 124 11.51 78.68 0.06
N GLU A 125 10.59 79.45 0.65
CA GLU A 125 10.42 80.89 0.40
C GLU A 125 11.56 81.73 1.00
N ASP A 126 12.19 81.24 2.08
CA ASP A 126 13.27 81.92 2.80
C ASP A 126 14.65 81.67 2.15
N LEU A 127 14.70 80.84 1.09
CA LEU A 127 15.93 80.62 0.33
C LEU A 127 16.29 81.87 -0.49
N PRO A 128 17.55 82.33 -0.46
CA PRO A 128 17.99 83.43 -1.30
C PRO A 128 17.61 83.22 -2.78
N PRO A 129 17.25 84.28 -3.51
CA PRO A 129 16.97 84.17 -4.93
C PRO A 129 18.24 83.97 -5.79
N GLY A 130 19.42 84.02 -5.17
CA GLY A 130 20.73 83.98 -5.80
C GLY A 130 21.52 82.69 -5.54
N ASP A 131 22.72 82.59 -6.12
CA ASP A 131 23.60 81.43 -6.04
C ASP A 131 24.49 81.48 -4.79
N GLN A 132 23.85 81.26 -3.63
CA GLN A 132 24.49 81.27 -2.32
C GLN A 132 24.44 79.89 -1.65
N VAL A 133 25.47 79.55 -0.88
CA VAL A 133 25.57 78.28 -0.16
C VAL A 133 24.80 78.37 1.14
N VAL A 134 23.78 77.51 1.29
CA VAL A 134 22.89 77.44 2.46
C VAL A 134 22.63 75.98 2.85
N SER A 135 22.24 75.75 4.11
CA SER A 135 21.74 74.44 4.55
C SER A 135 20.22 74.48 4.54
N PHE A 136 19.56 73.47 3.97
CA PHE A 136 18.11 73.38 3.86
C PHE A 136 17.59 72.09 4.53
N TYR A 137 16.57 72.24 5.38
CA TYR A 137 15.86 71.12 5.99
C TYR A 137 14.75 70.61 5.07
N LEU A 138 14.87 69.38 4.58
CA LEU A 138 13.93 68.76 3.64
C LEU A 138 13.14 67.62 4.32
N PRO A 139 11.85 67.82 4.65
CA PRO A 139 11.00 66.75 5.20
C PRO A 139 10.46 65.81 4.10
N LEU A 140 10.43 64.51 4.38
CA LEU A 140 9.94 63.42 3.50
C LEU A 140 8.67 62.77 4.09
N THR A 141 7.70 62.40 3.25
CA THR A 141 6.37 61.93 3.71
C THR A 141 6.18 60.42 3.57
N TYR A 142 6.60 59.85 2.44
CA TYR A 142 6.38 58.46 2.05
C TYR A 142 7.69 57.70 1.80
N ILE A 143 8.70 58.38 1.25
CA ILE A 143 10.02 57.79 1.03
C ILE A 143 10.89 57.84 2.30
N ASP A 144 11.61 56.77 2.57
CA ASP A 144 12.57 56.70 3.68
C ASP A 144 13.81 57.59 3.40
N SER A 145 14.35 58.22 4.45
CA SER A 145 15.48 59.15 4.33
C SER A 145 16.73 58.50 3.75
N SER A 146 16.92 57.20 4.01
CA SER A 146 18.04 56.40 3.50
C SER A 146 17.95 56.13 1.99
N LYS A 147 16.74 55.89 1.48
CA LYS A 147 16.50 55.69 0.04
C LYS A 147 16.60 57.00 -0.70
N PHE A 148 16.05 58.07 -0.12
CA PHE A 148 16.13 59.39 -0.71
C PHE A 148 17.58 59.90 -0.77
N SER A 149 18.38 59.69 0.28
CA SER A 149 19.80 60.06 0.29
C SER A 149 20.60 59.32 -0.79
N GLN A 150 20.32 58.03 -1.02
CA GLN A 150 20.91 57.26 -2.12
C GLN A 150 20.52 57.79 -3.51
N ILE A 151 19.24 58.14 -3.71
CA ILE A 151 18.77 58.73 -4.97
C ILE A 151 19.48 60.07 -5.22
N VAL A 152 19.58 60.92 -4.19
CA VAL A 152 20.27 62.20 -4.29
C VAL A 152 21.75 62.00 -4.59
N GLN A 153 22.46 61.11 -3.88
CA GLN A 153 23.87 60.79 -4.13
C GLN A 153 24.10 60.25 -5.55
N ALA A 154 23.20 59.42 -6.06
CA ALA A 154 23.28 58.92 -7.44
C ALA A 154 23.06 60.02 -8.50
N SER A 155 22.24 61.03 -8.18
CA SER A 155 21.98 62.18 -9.06
C SER A 155 22.97 63.34 -8.89
N ALA A 156 23.78 63.33 -7.83
CA ALA A 156 24.66 64.43 -7.44
C ALA A 156 26.12 64.15 -7.78
N SER A 157 26.65 64.78 -8.84
CA SER A 157 28.09 64.99 -9.00
C SER A 157 28.51 66.23 -8.22
N GLY A 158 28.72 66.06 -6.91
CA GLY A 158 28.76 67.18 -5.96
C GLY A 158 29.96 68.12 -6.10
N ASN A 159 29.69 69.41 -5.94
CA ASN A 159 30.69 70.40 -5.56
C ASN A 159 31.45 69.94 -4.29
N PRO A 160 32.74 70.27 -4.11
CA PRO A 160 33.56 69.77 -2.99
C PRO A 160 33.08 70.20 -1.59
N TYR A 161 32.11 71.11 -1.51
CA TYR A 161 31.50 71.60 -0.27
C TYR A 161 30.07 71.08 -0.03
N ALA A 162 29.52 70.28 -0.94
CA ALA A 162 28.18 69.70 -0.80
C ALA A 162 28.13 68.72 0.39
N GLY A 163 27.01 68.70 1.10
CA GLY A 163 26.83 67.82 2.26
C GLY A 163 25.39 67.39 2.42
N LEU A 164 25.17 66.09 2.61
CA LEU A 164 23.85 65.53 2.87
C LEU A 164 23.88 64.77 4.20
N VAL A 165 23.01 65.14 5.13
CA VAL A 165 22.88 64.52 6.45
C VAL A 165 21.45 63.98 6.59
N GLU A 166 21.32 62.68 6.79
CA GLU A 166 20.02 62.02 7.00
C GLU A 166 19.61 62.06 8.48
N LEU A 167 18.34 62.39 8.74
CA LEU A 167 17.70 62.28 10.05
C LEU A 167 16.65 61.16 9.99
N LYS A 168 17.06 59.95 10.37
CA LYS A 168 16.24 58.73 10.27
C LYS A 168 14.95 58.82 11.09
N ASP A 169 15.04 59.34 12.30
CA ASP A 169 13.88 59.43 13.21
C ASP A 169 12.88 60.52 12.81
N ALA A 170 13.37 61.57 12.13
CA ALA A 170 12.55 62.70 11.72
C ALA A 170 12.06 62.61 10.26
N ALA A 171 12.35 61.49 9.56
CA ALA A 171 12.08 61.30 8.14
C ALA A 171 12.47 62.52 7.30
N ALA A 172 13.65 63.09 7.55
CA ALA A 172 14.09 64.33 6.92
C ALA A 172 15.56 64.27 6.53
N VAL A 173 15.96 65.11 5.57
CA VAL A 173 17.33 65.22 5.11
C VAL A 173 17.76 66.68 5.15
N VAL A 174 18.92 66.96 5.74
CA VAL A 174 19.55 68.29 5.71
C VAL A 174 20.53 68.31 4.55
N VAL A 175 20.24 69.16 3.56
CA VAL A 175 21.04 69.33 2.34
C VAL A 175 21.79 70.65 2.44
N THR A 176 23.11 70.63 2.30
CA THR A 176 23.96 71.83 2.27
C THR A 176 24.58 71.95 0.90
N ASP A 177 24.14 72.95 0.13
CA ASP A 177 24.65 73.22 -1.21
C ASP A 177 24.26 74.64 -1.67
N ASN A 178 24.52 74.97 -2.94
CA ASN A 178 23.97 76.14 -3.58
C ASN A 178 22.42 76.09 -3.58
N THR A 179 21.81 77.24 -3.32
CA THR A 179 20.38 77.49 -3.41
C THR A 179 19.75 77.01 -4.72
N SER A 180 20.38 77.20 -5.90
CA SER A 180 19.86 76.69 -7.18
C SER A 180 19.78 75.16 -7.22
N TYR A 181 20.76 74.48 -6.61
CA TYR A 181 20.80 73.02 -6.53
C TYR A 181 19.78 72.49 -5.51
N ILE A 182 19.63 73.17 -4.37
CA ILE A 182 18.60 72.84 -3.37
C ILE A 182 17.20 72.92 -3.99
N ARG A 183 16.91 73.93 -4.83
CA ARG A 183 15.63 74.01 -5.57
C ARG A 183 15.42 72.81 -6.51
N GLN A 184 16.48 72.30 -7.14
CA GLN A 184 16.40 71.07 -7.95
C GLN A 184 16.13 69.84 -7.08
N MET A 185 16.75 69.74 -5.91
CA MET A 185 16.52 68.64 -4.97
C MET A 185 15.09 68.63 -4.41
N VAL A 186 14.50 69.80 -4.17
CA VAL A 186 13.09 69.92 -3.78
C VAL A 186 12.17 69.41 -4.90
N LYS A 187 12.45 69.76 -6.16
CA LYS A 187 11.70 69.20 -7.31
C LYS A 187 11.87 67.69 -7.43
N LEU A 188 13.08 67.18 -7.18
CA LEU A 188 13.35 65.74 -7.17
C LEU A 188 12.54 65.01 -6.08
N LYS A 189 12.42 65.64 -4.90
CA LYS A 189 11.59 65.14 -3.79
C LYS A 189 10.12 65.01 -4.20
N GLU A 190 9.55 65.99 -4.88
CA GLU A 190 8.17 65.92 -5.36
C GLU A 190 7.92 64.75 -6.34
N LEU A 191 8.92 64.38 -7.13
CA LEU A 191 8.83 63.25 -8.07
C LEU A 191 9.04 61.89 -7.40
N ALA A 192 9.89 61.82 -6.38
CA ALA A 192 10.26 60.57 -5.72
C ALA A 192 9.35 60.19 -4.53
N ASP A 193 8.75 61.17 -3.85
CA ASP A 193 7.93 60.98 -2.64
C ASP A 193 6.48 60.58 -2.99
N VAL A 194 6.31 59.38 -3.56
CA VAL A 194 5.03 58.81 -4.02
C VAL A 194 4.44 57.87 -2.94
N PRO A 195 3.10 57.84 -2.71
CA PRO A 195 2.49 56.94 -1.74
C PRO A 195 2.69 55.45 -2.09
N PRO A 196 2.86 54.56 -1.09
CA PRO A 196 3.04 53.13 -1.33
C PRO A 196 1.79 52.46 -1.92
N ALA A 197 1.98 51.41 -2.72
CA ALA A 197 0.90 50.66 -3.35
C ALA A 197 0.01 49.95 -2.31
N ARG A 198 -1.32 50.02 -2.48
CA ARG A 198 -2.29 49.33 -1.61
C ARG A 198 -2.20 47.81 -1.83
N LEU A 199 -2.08 47.03 -0.75
CA LEU A 199 -2.19 45.57 -0.79
C LEU A 199 -3.67 45.13 -0.77
N THR A 200 -4.03 44.17 -1.61
CA THR A 200 -5.37 43.56 -1.66
C THR A 200 -5.36 42.27 -0.83
N ARG A 201 -6.43 42.05 -0.05
CA ARG A 201 -6.67 40.84 0.75
C ARG A 201 -8.03 40.25 0.39
N GLU A 202 -8.05 39.09 -0.25
CA GLU A 202 -9.29 38.44 -0.69
C GLU A 202 -9.22 36.92 -0.48
N PHE A 203 -10.38 36.30 -0.21
CA PHE A 203 -10.51 34.85 -0.06
C PHE A 203 -10.99 34.21 -1.37
N VAL A 204 -10.29 33.17 -1.81
CA VAL A 204 -10.71 32.33 -2.94
C VAL A 204 -11.21 30.99 -2.42
N GLN A 205 -12.43 30.59 -2.81
CA GLN A 205 -13.04 29.32 -2.41
C GLN A 205 -12.69 28.21 -3.40
N LEU A 206 -12.25 27.06 -2.86
CA LEU A 206 -12.05 25.82 -3.61
C LEU A 206 -13.26 24.89 -3.43
N ARG A 207 -13.72 24.27 -4.52
CA ARG A 207 -14.87 23.34 -4.50
C ARG A 207 -14.46 21.88 -4.51
N ARG A 208 -13.32 21.54 -5.12
CA ARG A 208 -12.90 20.17 -5.42
C ARG A 208 -11.53 19.86 -4.80
N ALA A 209 -10.54 20.74 -5.00
CA ALA A 209 -9.21 20.57 -4.46
C ALA A 209 -9.14 20.96 -2.96
N ASP A 210 -8.18 20.37 -2.24
CA ASP A 210 -7.90 20.71 -0.84
C ASP A 210 -7.06 22.00 -0.75
N ALA A 211 -7.58 23.00 -0.02
CA ALA A 211 -6.95 24.29 0.18
C ALA A 211 -5.55 24.20 0.80
N GLU A 212 -5.30 23.25 1.69
CA GLU A 212 -3.97 23.07 2.30
C GLU A 212 -2.96 22.62 1.23
N ARG A 213 -3.33 21.62 0.44
CA ARG A 213 -2.45 21.06 -0.57
C ARG A 213 -2.15 22.03 -1.71
N VAL A 214 -3.18 22.77 -2.15
CA VAL A 214 -3.00 23.82 -3.16
C VAL A 214 -2.08 24.93 -2.61
N ALA A 215 -2.31 25.42 -1.39
CA ALA A 215 -1.48 26.46 -0.80
C ALA A 215 0.00 26.06 -0.65
N GLU A 216 0.28 24.80 -0.30
CA GLU A 216 1.64 24.25 -0.26
C GLU A 216 2.33 24.31 -1.62
N VAL A 217 1.67 23.80 -2.67
CA VAL A 217 2.20 23.78 -4.04
C VAL A 217 2.43 25.21 -4.54
N LEU A 218 1.51 26.13 -4.26
CA LEU A 218 1.64 27.53 -4.65
C LEU A 218 2.79 28.23 -3.92
N ASN A 219 2.94 28.00 -2.62
CA ASN A 219 4.08 28.51 -1.86
C ASN A 219 5.40 27.96 -2.39
N GLN A 220 5.46 26.68 -2.78
CA GLN A 220 6.64 26.09 -3.43
C GLN A 220 6.95 26.72 -4.78
N ILE A 221 5.94 26.97 -5.63
CA ILE A 221 6.12 27.64 -6.93
C ILE A 221 6.64 29.07 -6.74
N ILE A 222 6.11 29.80 -5.76
CA ILE A 222 6.52 31.18 -5.46
C ILE A 222 7.94 31.23 -4.87
N GLN A 223 8.27 30.32 -3.94
CA GLN A 223 9.61 30.24 -3.33
C GLN A 223 10.67 29.71 -4.31
N GLY A 224 10.35 28.69 -5.11
CA GLY A 224 11.24 28.15 -6.13
C GLY A 224 11.57 29.18 -7.22
N ARG A 225 10.64 30.09 -7.53
CA ARG A 225 10.91 31.22 -8.45
C ARG A 225 11.76 32.32 -7.81
N ARG A 226 11.82 32.44 -6.48
CA ARG A 226 12.72 33.38 -5.75
C ARG A 226 14.18 32.89 -5.69
N GLN A 227 14.44 31.59 -5.80
CA GLN A 227 15.80 31.01 -5.76
C GLN A 227 16.45 30.79 -7.15
N GLY A 228 15.75 31.12 -8.24
CA GLY A 228 16.27 31.00 -9.61
C GLY A 228 17.40 31.97 -10.00
N GLN A 229 17.92 32.78 -9.08
CA GLN A 229 19.01 33.71 -9.34
C GLN A 229 20.03 33.70 -8.19
N GLN A 230 20.64 32.53 -7.94
CA GLN A 230 21.91 32.40 -7.20
C GLN A 230 22.50 31.01 -7.49
N THR A 231 23.30 30.91 -8.55
CA THR A 231 24.17 29.74 -8.76
C THR A 231 25.46 29.93 -7.95
N PRO A 232 25.87 29.00 -7.08
CA PRO A 232 27.13 29.10 -6.35
C PRO A 232 28.29 28.47 -7.16
N GLY A 233 29.34 29.27 -7.40
CA GLY A 233 30.72 28.78 -7.59
C GLY A 233 31.26 28.71 -9.03
N GLN A 234 32.08 29.69 -9.43
CA GLN A 234 33.41 29.52 -10.08
C GLN A 234 34.13 30.88 -10.29
N PRO A 235 35.48 30.89 -10.37
CA PRO A 235 36.29 32.08 -10.11
C PRO A 235 36.50 33.01 -11.33
N GLN A 236 36.91 34.21 -10.98
CA GLN A 236 37.23 35.40 -11.77
C GLN A 236 38.07 35.15 -13.03
N GLY A 237 37.59 35.66 -14.17
CA GLY A 237 38.35 35.82 -15.42
C GLY A 237 37.58 36.76 -16.37
N GLY A 238 38.15 37.94 -16.64
CA GLY A 238 37.46 39.02 -17.36
C GLY A 238 37.51 38.91 -18.89
N LEU A 239 36.60 39.64 -19.55
CA LEU A 239 36.65 40.31 -20.88
C LEU A 239 35.21 40.80 -21.25
N PRO A 240 35.04 41.75 -22.19
CA PRO A 240 34.28 43.00 -22.01
C PRO A 240 32.78 42.95 -22.36
N PRO A 241 32.00 44.00 -21.97
CA PRO A 241 30.55 44.06 -22.20
C PRO A 241 30.23 44.56 -23.61
N GLY A 242 29.36 43.86 -24.31
CA GLY A 242 28.86 44.30 -25.62
C GLY A 242 28.07 43.23 -26.35
N ALA A 243 26.85 42.94 -25.88
CA ALA A 243 25.69 42.53 -26.67
C ALA A 243 24.56 42.08 -25.73
N GLU A 244 23.85 43.04 -25.12
CA GLU A 244 22.55 42.73 -24.53
C GLU A 244 21.52 42.62 -25.65
N ALA A 245 21.14 41.37 -25.90
CA ALA A 245 19.95 41.01 -26.63
C ALA A 245 18.72 41.62 -25.94
N ALA A 246 18.07 42.53 -26.65
CA ALA A 246 16.72 42.96 -26.34
C ALA A 246 15.77 41.76 -26.47
N GLY A 247 15.12 41.42 -25.38
CA GLY A 247 14.05 40.43 -25.35
C GLY A 247 13.98 39.74 -24.02
N GLN A 248 12.89 39.98 -23.29
CA GLN A 248 12.46 39.18 -22.14
C GLN A 248 13.01 39.57 -20.75
N ALA A 249 12.92 40.87 -20.41
CA ALA A 249 13.07 41.35 -19.02
C ALA A 249 11.85 42.20 -18.58
N GLY A 250 10.63 41.78 -18.93
CA GLY A 250 9.40 42.52 -18.65
C GLY A 250 8.44 41.90 -17.63
N ALA A 251 8.66 40.66 -17.18
CA ALA A 251 7.65 39.92 -16.39
C ALA A 251 8.12 39.43 -15.01
N ALA A 252 9.41 39.59 -14.66
CA ALA A 252 9.98 38.96 -13.47
C ALA A 252 10.09 39.88 -12.23
N ASN A 253 10.02 41.20 -12.37
CA ASN A 253 10.25 42.14 -11.25
C ASN A 253 8.98 42.74 -10.62
N PHE A 254 7.78 42.37 -11.06
CA PHE A 254 6.51 42.91 -10.53
C PHE A 254 5.87 42.08 -9.41
N LEU A 255 6.43 40.90 -9.08
CA LEU A 255 5.89 39.97 -8.08
C LEU A 255 6.73 39.91 -6.79
N SER A 256 7.63 40.88 -6.60
CA SER A 256 8.44 41.03 -5.38
C SER A 256 7.71 41.72 -4.24
N GLY A 257 6.41 42.03 -4.40
CA GLY A 257 5.54 42.35 -3.28
C GLY A 257 5.27 41.10 -2.47
N ASP A 258 5.22 41.21 -1.15
CA ASP A 258 4.98 40.09 -0.22
C ASP A 258 3.66 39.38 -0.55
N ILE A 259 3.73 38.34 -1.38
CA ILE A 259 2.61 37.43 -1.63
C ILE A 259 2.57 36.46 -0.45
N GLN A 260 1.51 36.54 0.34
CA GLN A 260 1.23 35.60 1.43
C GLN A 260 -0.03 34.80 1.10
N LEU A 261 0.10 33.48 1.15
CA LEU A 261 -0.98 32.53 0.95
C LEU A 261 -1.22 31.79 2.27
N THR A 262 -2.42 31.89 2.83
CA THR A 262 -2.80 31.18 4.05
C THR A 262 -4.05 30.33 3.81
N PRO A 263 -3.98 29.00 3.95
CA PRO A 263 -5.14 28.13 3.79
C PRO A 263 -6.05 28.16 5.03
N ASP A 264 -7.37 28.21 4.82
CA ASP A 264 -8.41 27.91 5.82
C ASP A 264 -9.05 26.55 5.48
N ARG A 265 -8.64 25.52 6.22
CA ARG A 265 -9.12 24.13 6.05
C ARG A 265 -10.59 23.98 6.38
N ARG A 266 -11.13 24.78 7.30
CA ARG A 266 -12.52 24.61 7.77
C ARG A 266 -13.52 25.00 6.70
N THR A 267 -13.20 26.03 5.92
CA THR A 267 -14.09 26.53 4.85
C THR A 267 -13.59 26.16 3.45
N ASN A 268 -12.48 25.44 3.34
CA ASN A 268 -11.79 25.11 2.09
C ASN A 268 -11.53 26.36 1.21
N ARG A 269 -10.93 27.39 1.80
CA ARG A 269 -10.60 28.67 1.15
C ARG A 269 -9.12 29.00 1.32
N ILE A 270 -8.58 29.80 0.41
CA ILE A 270 -7.22 30.35 0.51
C ILE A 270 -7.31 31.87 0.65
N LEU A 271 -6.70 32.42 1.70
CA LEU A 271 -6.48 33.86 1.85
C LEU A 271 -5.26 34.26 1.03
N VAL A 272 -5.47 35.19 0.09
CA VAL A 272 -4.41 35.74 -0.76
C VAL A 272 -4.18 37.20 -0.36
N ILE A 273 -2.97 37.51 0.08
CA ILE A 273 -2.52 38.87 0.36
C ILE A 273 -1.44 39.20 -0.67
N CYS A 274 -1.71 40.13 -1.58
CA CYS A 274 -0.77 40.52 -2.63
C CYS A 274 -1.07 41.90 -3.24
N ALA A 275 -0.20 42.36 -4.14
CA ALA A 275 -0.46 43.54 -4.95
C ALA A 275 -1.66 43.31 -5.91
N PRO A 276 -2.48 44.33 -6.22
CA PRO A 276 -3.68 44.19 -7.05
C PRO A 276 -3.44 43.53 -8.42
N ALA A 277 -2.27 43.77 -9.03
CA ALA A 277 -1.89 43.16 -10.31
C ALA A 277 -1.57 41.66 -10.20
N ALA A 278 -1.06 41.20 -9.06
CA ALA A 278 -0.73 39.79 -8.82
C ALA A 278 -1.97 38.95 -8.45
N PHE A 279 -3.03 39.59 -7.97
CA PHE A 279 -4.22 38.92 -7.48
C PHE A 279 -4.99 38.19 -8.59
N SER A 280 -5.18 38.82 -9.75
CA SER A 280 -5.87 38.21 -10.90
C SER A 280 -5.15 36.96 -11.39
N TYR A 281 -3.81 37.01 -11.50
CA TYR A 281 -2.99 35.87 -11.89
C TYR A 281 -3.09 34.70 -10.90
N LEU A 282 -3.00 34.98 -9.59
CA LEU A 282 -3.11 33.95 -8.56
C LEU A 282 -4.52 33.33 -8.53
N ARG A 283 -5.56 34.14 -8.74
CA ARG A 283 -6.94 33.66 -8.78
C ARG A 283 -7.15 32.66 -9.92
N ASP A 284 -6.71 32.99 -11.13
CA ASP A 284 -6.88 32.11 -12.30
C ASP A 284 -6.13 30.79 -12.11
N LEU A 285 -4.93 30.87 -11.53
CA LEU A 285 -4.11 29.71 -11.24
C LEU A 285 -4.74 28.82 -10.15
N ILE A 286 -5.31 29.40 -9.09
CA ILE A 286 -6.09 28.66 -8.08
C ILE A 286 -7.29 27.95 -8.71
N LEU A 287 -8.01 28.60 -9.65
CA LEU A 287 -9.14 27.99 -10.35
C LEU A 287 -8.71 26.83 -11.26
N GLN A 288 -7.55 26.93 -11.90
CA GLN A 288 -6.99 25.83 -12.69
C GLN A 288 -6.61 24.62 -11.82
N PHE A 289 -6.10 24.85 -10.61
CA PHE A 289 -5.83 23.79 -9.64
C PHE A 289 -7.11 23.16 -9.03
N ASP A 290 -8.26 23.84 -9.12
CA ASP A 290 -9.57 23.33 -8.67
C ASP A 290 -10.30 22.49 -9.75
N GLU A 291 -9.61 22.09 -10.82
CA GLU A 291 -10.18 21.23 -11.86
C GLU A 291 -10.53 19.83 -11.32
N SER A 292 -11.56 19.19 -11.87
CA SER A 292 -11.95 17.84 -11.45
C SER A 292 -10.97 16.82 -12.00
N VAL A 293 -10.36 16.05 -11.11
CA VAL A 293 -9.78 14.76 -11.47
C VAL A 293 -10.90 13.74 -11.53
N GLU A 294 -11.05 13.04 -12.66
CA GLU A 294 -11.89 11.84 -12.70
C GLU A 294 -11.24 10.81 -11.79
N LEU A 295 -11.87 10.52 -10.63
CA LEU A 295 -11.47 9.41 -9.79
C LEU A 295 -11.47 8.15 -10.66
N GLU A 296 -10.30 7.56 -10.90
CA GLU A 296 -10.17 6.31 -11.62
C GLU A 296 -11.06 5.28 -10.92
N LYS A 297 -12.14 4.87 -11.58
CA LYS A 297 -13.06 3.89 -11.02
C LYS A 297 -12.28 2.59 -10.79
N PRO A 298 -12.45 1.92 -9.64
CA PRO A 298 -11.84 0.62 -9.40
C PRO A 298 -12.24 -0.33 -10.52
N PHE A 299 -11.26 -0.91 -11.21
CA PHE A 299 -11.52 -1.93 -12.23
C PHE A 299 -11.82 -3.24 -11.51
N VAL A 300 -13.03 -3.76 -11.70
CA VAL A 300 -13.49 -5.00 -11.05
C VAL A 300 -13.47 -6.12 -12.08
N ARG A 301 -12.68 -7.18 -11.82
CA ARG A 301 -12.61 -8.38 -12.65
C ARG A 301 -13.14 -9.59 -11.88
N PRO A 302 -14.30 -10.16 -12.26
CA PRO A 302 -14.73 -11.44 -11.71
C PRO A 302 -13.90 -12.58 -12.31
N LEU A 303 -13.51 -13.55 -11.48
CA LEU A 303 -12.79 -14.76 -11.88
C LEU A 303 -13.78 -15.92 -12.03
N LYS A 304 -13.54 -16.80 -13.02
CA LYS A 304 -14.45 -17.91 -13.35
C LYS A 304 -14.04 -19.24 -12.74
N TYR A 305 -12.74 -19.53 -12.73
CA TYR A 305 -12.20 -20.85 -12.41
C TYR A 305 -11.29 -20.86 -11.19
N VAL A 306 -10.56 -19.77 -10.94
CA VAL A 306 -9.64 -19.65 -9.80
C VAL A 306 -10.22 -18.73 -8.72
N GLY A 307 -9.89 -19.02 -7.46
CA GLY A 307 -10.24 -18.18 -6.32
C GLY A 307 -9.45 -16.87 -6.30
N ALA A 308 -10.12 -15.75 -6.04
CA ALA A 308 -9.50 -14.42 -5.96
C ALA A 308 -8.42 -14.32 -4.88
N ASP A 309 -8.54 -15.12 -3.82
CA ASP A 309 -7.60 -15.21 -2.72
C ASP A 309 -6.33 -16.00 -3.06
N GLU A 310 -6.45 -17.06 -3.87
CA GLU A 310 -5.30 -17.85 -4.36
C GLU A 310 -4.43 -17.02 -5.33
N VAL A 311 -5.03 -16.11 -6.09
CA VAL A 311 -4.35 -15.33 -7.15
C VAL A 311 -3.72 -14.04 -6.66
N LEU A 312 -4.28 -13.41 -5.61
CA LEU A 312 -3.78 -12.14 -5.06
C LEU A 312 -2.27 -12.12 -4.75
N PRO A 313 -1.67 -13.12 -4.06
CA PRO A 313 -0.23 -13.09 -3.77
C PRO A 313 0.63 -13.18 -5.04
N VAL A 314 0.20 -13.98 -6.03
CA VAL A 314 0.92 -14.13 -7.31
C VAL A 314 0.92 -12.82 -8.09
N LEU A 315 -0.22 -12.11 -8.14
CA LEU A 315 -0.31 -10.80 -8.76
C LEU A 315 0.55 -9.76 -8.03
N GLY A 316 0.61 -9.84 -6.70
CA GLY A 316 1.45 -8.99 -5.88
C GLY A 316 2.94 -9.09 -6.22
N GLU A 317 3.43 -10.33 -6.28
CA GLU A 317 4.83 -10.62 -6.60
C GLU A 317 5.19 -10.17 -8.02
N LEU A 318 4.37 -10.50 -9.01
CA LEU A 318 4.58 -10.12 -10.41
C LEU A 318 4.56 -8.59 -10.63
N LEU A 319 3.70 -7.86 -9.91
CA LEU A 319 3.71 -6.39 -9.98
C LEU A 319 4.94 -5.79 -9.29
N SER A 320 5.42 -6.40 -8.20
CA SER A 320 6.58 -5.92 -7.46
C SER A 320 7.90 -6.13 -8.20
N GLU A 321 8.00 -7.19 -9.01
CA GLU A 321 9.19 -7.47 -9.84
C GLU A 321 9.32 -6.48 -11.00
N VAL A 322 8.19 -6.00 -11.55
CA VAL A 322 8.18 -5.10 -12.71
C VAL A 322 8.42 -3.64 -12.33
N GLU A 323 8.01 -3.20 -11.13
CA GLU A 323 8.35 -1.87 -10.58
C GLU A 323 9.76 -1.88 -9.95
N GLY A 324 10.76 -2.34 -10.71
CA GLY A 324 12.17 -2.30 -10.34
C GLY A 324 12.67 -0.87 -10.13
N ASP A 325 12.47 -0.35 -8.93
CA ASP A 325 13.14 0.82 -8.39
C ASP A 325 13.80 0.44 -7.05
N VAL A 326 15.10 0.69 -6.98
CA VAL A 326 15.94 0.41 -5.82
C VAL A 326 15.57 1.38 -4.70
N LYS A 327 15.14 0.84 -3.56
CA LYS A 327 15.42 1.46 -2.26
C LYS A 327 15.97 0.45 -1.29
N ASP A 328 17.30 0.43 -1.22
CA ASP A 328 18.02 0.15 0.01
C ASP A 328 17.84 1.34 0.97
N GLY A 329 17.66 1.04 2.25
CA GLY A 329 17.62 2.01 3.34
C GLY A 329 16.28 2.17 4.08
N GLY A 330 16.03 1.29 5.06
CA GLY A 330 15.42 1.74 6.32
C GLY A 330 14.18 0.99 6.84
N SER A 331 14.43 -0.11 7.54
CA SER A 331 13.69 -0.61 8.73
C SER A 331 12.17 -0.77 8.64
N GLY A 332 11.73 -2.00 8.43
CA GLY A 332 10.33 -2.40 8.61
C GLY A 332 10.10 -3.89 8.46
N ALA A 333 11.01 -4.73 8.97
CA ALA A 333 10.78 -6.16 9.10
C ALA A 333 9.71 -6.42 10.17
N ALA A 334 8.43 -6.30 9.79
CA ALA A 334 7.32 -6.83 10.56
C ALA A 334 7.14 -8.32 10.23
N ARG A 335 8.10 -9.13 10.67
CA ARG A 335 7.82 -10.51 11.02
C ARG A 335 7.01 -10.47 12.31
N THR A 336 5.70 -10.62 12.22
CA THR A 336 4.87 -10.89 13.41
C THR A 336 5.13 -12.32 13.86
N SER A 337 6.23 -12.51 14.59
CA SER A 337 6.44 -13.62 15.51
C SER A 337 6.08 -13.16 16.91
N ALA A 338 4.84 -13.38 17.34
CA ALA A 338 4.48 -13.50 18.76
C ALA A 338 3.05 -14.01 18.87
N GLY A 339 2.94 -15.31 19.11
CA GLY A 339 1.70 -15.98 19.48
C GLY A 339 1.95 -17.40 19.99
N GLN A 340 3.16 -17.68 20.51
CA GLN A 340 3.45 -18.90 21.24
C GLN A 340 2.77 -18.78 22.61
N THR A 341 1.51 -19.20 22.69
CA THR A 341 0.86 -19.50 23.95
C THR A 341 0.89 -21.00 24.15
N SER A 342 1.91 -21.43 24.88
CA SER A 342 1.91 -22.68 25.61
C SER A 342 0.76 -22.62 26.61
N SER A 343 -0.40 -23.16 26.24
CA SER A 343 -1.48 -23.39 27.20
C SER A 343 -1.05 -24.51 28.14
N ARG A 344 -0.65 -24.08 29.34
CA ARG A 344 -0.44 -24.94 30.48
C ARG A 344 -1.79 -25.51 30.89
N ASN A 345 -1.77 -26.81 31.06
CA ASN A 345 -2.72 -27.60 31.84
C ASN A 345 -3.06 -26.88 33.16
N ALA A 346 -4.32 -26.48 33.32
CA ALA A 346 -4.87 -26.01 34.59
C ALA A 346 -6.24 -26.68 34.80
N SER A 347 -6.21 -27.70 35.65
CA SER A 347 -7.34 -28.21 36.40
C SER A 347 -8.02 -27.07 37.16
N ALA A 348 -9.33 -26.87 36.94
CA ALA A 348 -10.33 -26.77 38.00
C ALA A 348 -11.72 -26.37 37.44
N GLY A 349 -12.68 -27.28 37.62
CA GLY A 349 -14.03 -27.00 38.12
C GLY A 349 -14.93 -26.00 37.39
N GLY A 350 -15.88 -26.51 36.63
CA GLY A 350 -17.03 -25.74 36.14
C GLY A 350 -18.14 -26.65 35.62
N THR A 351 -19.00 -27.10 36.53
CA THR A 351 -20.17 -27.95 36.25
C THR A 351 -21.34 -27.11 35.69
N ALA A 352 -21.73 -27.36 34.45
CA ALA A 352 -23.08 -27.20 33.86
C ALA A 352 -22.94 -27.65 32.39
N GLY A 353 -23.64 -28.65 31.87
CA GLY A 353 -25.05 -28.96 32.00
C GLY A 353 -25.57 -29.19 30.58
N GLY A 354 -25.48 -30.44 30.13
CA GLY A 354 -26.09 -31.08 28.94
C GLY A 354 -26.65 -30.24 27.79
N ALA A 355 -26.03 -30.39 26.61
CA ALA A 355 -26.70 -30.73 25.36
C ALA A 355 -25.65 -31.18 24.34
N SER A 356 -25.20 -32.42 24.43
CA SER A 356 -24.46 -33.09 23.35
C SER A 356 -25.44 -33.41 22.23
N SER A 357 -25.78 -32.41 21.42
CA SER A 357 -26.37 -32.67 20.10
C SER A 357 -25.28 -33.31 19.25
N LEU A 358 -25.55 -34.54 18.82
CA LEU A 358 -24.84 -35.28 17.79
C LEU A 358 -24.92 -34.52 16.45
N SER A 359 -24.23 -33.40 16.35
CA SER A 359 -23.99 -32.76 15.08
C SER A 359 -22.69 -33.33 14.57
N ARG A 360 -22.78 -34.22 13.57
CA ARG A 360 -21.65 -34.43 12.64
C ARG A 360 -21.11 -33.04 12.31
N PRO A 361 -19.80 -32.75 12.48
CA PRO A 361 -19.27 -31.55 11.86
C PRO A 361 -19.60 -31.66 10.38
N ASP A 362 -20.37 -30.70 9.87
CA ASP A 362 -20.63 -30.63 8.44
C ASP A 362 -19.26 -30.59 7.76
N GLN A 363 -18.97 -31.60 6.93
CA GLN A 363 -17.65 -31.76 6.32
C GLN A 363 -17.39 -30.68 5.26
N LEU A 364 -18.44 -29.96 4.89
CA LEU A 364 -18.38 -28.66 4.24
C LEU A 364 -18.53 -27.63 5.36
N GLY A 365 -17.42 -27.04 5.81
CA GLY A 365 -17.50 -25.86 6.66
C GLY A 365 -18.30 -24.79 5.94
N ASP A 366 -19.17 -24.07 6.66
CA ASP A 366 -19.68 -22.79 6.16
C ASP A 366 -18.48 -21.96 5.68
N PRO A 367 -18.57 -21.25 4.55
CA PRO A 367 -17.45 -20.50 3.99
C PRO A 367 -16.91 -19.37 4.92
N ASP A 368 -17.34 -19.27 6.16
CA ASP A 368 -17.16 -18.12 7.03
C ASP A 368 -16.28 -18.45 8.25
N ASP A 369 -14.99 -18.17 8.10
CA ASP A 369 -14.17 -17.63 9.21
C ASP A 369 -13.01 -16.71 8.76
N ASP A 370 -12.91 -16.40 7.45
CA ASP A 370 -11.91 -15.45 6.92
C ASP A 370 -12.43 -14.66 5.69
N GLN A 371 -13.65 -14.11 5.79
CA GLN A 371 -14.32 -13.35 4.72
C GLN A 371 -13.86 -11.90 4.57
N ALA A 372 -12.86 -11.45 5.34
CA ALA A 372 -12.34 -10.11 5.15
C ALA A 372 -11.66 -10.03 3.76
N PRO A 373 -11.99 -9.04 2.93
CA PRO A 373 -11.31 -8.85 1.65
C PRO A 373 -9.83 -8.60 1.91
N ARG A 374 -8.97 -9.44 1.34
CA ARG A 374 -7.52 -9.29 1.47
C ARG A 374 -7.07 -8.20 0.51
N SER A 375 -6.37 -7.20 1.02
CA SER A 375 -5.82 -6.12 0.19
C SER A 375 -4.31 -6.12 0.22
N LEU A 376 -3.69 -6.02 -0.96
CA LEU A 376 -2.26 -5.90 -1.16
C LEU A 376 -1.98 -4.61 -1.94
N SER A 377 -1.06 -3.80 -1.45
CA SER A 377 -0.63 -2.57 -2.14
C SER A 377 0.78 -2.77 -2.67
N VAL A 378 0.95 -2.62 -3.98
CA VAL A 378 2.23 -2.69 -4.69
C VAL A 378 2.45 -1.35 -5.37
N GLY A 379 3.42 -0.58 -4.90
CA GLY A 379 3.68 0.78 -5.35
C GLY A 379 2.44 1.68 -5.24
N LYS A 380 1.96 2.17 -6.38
CA LYS A 380 0.72 2.99 -6.49
C LYS A 380 -0.54 2.17 -6.78
N THR A 381 -0.41 0.85 -6.94
CA THR A 381 -1.49 -0.05 -7.30
C THR A 381 -1.96 -0.83 -6.07
N ARG A 382 -3.25 -0.73 -5.74
CA ARG A 382 -3.91 -1.50 -4.69
C ARG A 382 -4.78 -2.58 -5.32
N LEU A 383 -4.47 -3.82 -4.98
CA LEU A 383 -5.24 -5.01 -5.33
C LEU A 383 -6.08 -5.43 -4.13
N ILE A 384 -7.35 -5.73 -4.35
CA ILE A 384 -8.26 -6.22 -3.31
C ILE A 384 -8.95 -7.47 -3.84
N ALA A 385 -8.81 -8.60 -3.15
CA ALA A 385 -9.54 -9.82 -3.46
C ALA A 385 -10.83 -9.87 -2.62
N ASP A 386 -11.98 -9.81 -3.28
CA ASP A 386 -13.29 -10.07 -2.67
C ASP A 386 -13.63 -11.55 -2.89
N LYS A 387 -13.59 -12.33 -1.79
CA LYS A 387 -13.92 -13.76 -1.79
C LYS A 387 -15.39 -14.00 -2.11
N ARG A 388 -16.30 -13.13 -1.63
CA ARG A 388 -17.75 -13.33 -1.75
C ARG A 388 -18.23 -13.21 -3.20
N SER A 389 -17.67 -12.26 -3.95
CA SER A 389 -17.99 -12.10 -5.37
C SER A 389 -17.00 -12.82 -6.30
N ASN A 390 -16.03 -13.55 -5.73
CA ASN A 390 -14.86 -14.10 -6.44
C ASN A 390 -14.28 -13.12 -7.47
N ALA A 391 -13.98 -11.89 -7.04
CA ALA A 391 -13.53 -10.82 -7.91
C ALA A 391 -12.30 -10.11 -7.36
N ILE A 392 -11.43 -9.66 -8.27
CA ILE A 392 -10.29 -8.81 -7.95
C ILE A 392 -10.62 -7.37 -8.34
N LEU A 393 -10.52 -6.47 -7.36
CA LEU A 393 -10.63 -5.03 -7.55
C LEU A 393 -9.23 -4.45 -7.67
N ILE A 394 -9.00 -3.70 -8.74
CA ILE A 394 -7.72 -3.11 -9.08
C ILE A 394 -7.88 -1.59 -9.04
N ILE A 395 -7.11 -0.93 -8.19
CA ILE A 395 -7.06 0.53 -8.06
C ILE A 395 -5.62 0.94 -8.34
N GLY A 396 -5.35 1.55 -9.48
CA GLY A 396 -4.01 1.96 -9.85
C GLY A 396 -3.97 2.53 -11.26
N SER A 397 -2.76 2.83 -11.74
CA SER A 397 -2.57 3.41 -13.07
C SER A 397 -3.19 2.53 -14.18
N PRO A 398 -3.64 3.11 -15.30
CA PRO A 398 -4.21 2.34 -16.42
C PRO A 398 -3.26 1.28 -16.98
N GLU A 399 -1.94 1.52 -16.89
CA GLU A 399 -0.92 0.56 -17.30
C GLU A 399 -0.91 -0.68 -16.38
N SER A 400 -0.96 -0.48 -15.05
CA SER A 400 -1.04 -1.58 -14.08
C SER A 400 -2.32 -2.40 -14.27
N VAL A 401 -3.45 -1.75 -14.54
CA VAL A 401 -4.73 -2.45 -14.80
C VAL A 401 -4.60 -3.39 -16.01
N ASN A 402 -4.04 -2.92 -17.13
CA ASN A 402 -3.87 -3.73 -18.34
C ASN A 402 -2.90 -4.90 -18.14
N LYS A 403 -1.83 -4.69 -17.38
CA LYS A 403 -0.87 -5.76 -17.02
C LYS A 403 -1.54 -6.83 -16.17
N VAL A 404 -2.25 -6.43 -15.11
CA VAL A 404 -2.97 -7.36 -14.23
C VAL A 404 -4.05 -8.11 -15.01
N SER A 405 -4.81 -7.44 -15.89
CA SER A 405 -5.81 -8.13 -16.70
C SER A 405 -5.21 -9.17 -17.65
N GLY A 406 -4.05 -8.86 -18.27
CA GLY A 406 -3.37 -9.83 -19.14
C GLY A 406 -2.85 -11.05 -18.37
N ILE A 407 -2.34 -10.86 -17.15
CA ILE A 407 -1.93 -11.96 -16.28
C ILE A 407 -3.15 -12.77 -15.84
N LEU A 408 -4.24 -12.12 -15.46
CA LEU A 408 -5.47 -12.79 -15.06
C LEU A 408 -6.06 -13.67 -16.16
N ASP A 409 -5.98 -13.25 -17.42
CA ASP A 409 -6.44 -14.09 -18.54
C ASP A 409 -5.60 -15.37 -18.70
N SER A 410 -4.33 -15.35 -18.31
CA SER A 410 -3.47 -16.54 -18.33
C SER A 410 -3.65 -17.46 -17.10
N LEU A 411 -4.11 -16.91 -15.97
CA LEU A 411 -4.33 -17.65 -14.73
C LEU A 411 -5.74 -18.23 -14.63
N ASP A 412 -6.76 -17.50 -15.11
CA ASP A 412 -8.18 -17.91 -15.05
C ASP A 412 -8.53 -18.87 -16.19
N ILE A 413 -7.92 -20.06 -16.17
CA ILE A 413 -8.19 -21.15 -17.10
C ILE A 413 -8.95 -22.30 -16.42
N GLU A 414 -9.75 -23.04 -17.19
CA GLU A 414 -10.49 -24.19 -16.68
C GLU A 414 -9.52 -25.29 -16.17
N PRO A 415 -9.61 -25.69 -14.89
CA PRO A 415 -8.73 -26.70 -14.34
C PRO A 415 -9.07 -28.06 -14.93
N ARG A 416 -8.06 -28.73 -15.49
CA ARG A 416 -8.19 -30.11 -15.94
C ARG A 416 -8.49 -31.02 -14.74
N GLN A 417 -9.33 -32.02 -14.97
CA GLN A 417 -9.71 -33.00 -13.94
C GLN A 417 -9.15 -34.38 -14.27
N VAL A 418 -9.01 -35.21 -13.25
CA VAL A 418 -8.62 -36.62 -13.35
C VAL A 418 -9.69 -37.47 -12.69
N PHE A 419 -10.17 -38.46 -13.43
CA PHE A 419 -10.92 -39.58 -12.89
C PHE A 419 -9.96 -40.68 -12.46
N LEU A 420 -10.14 -41.18 -11.25
CA LEU A 420 -9.31 -42.23 -10.69
C LEU A 420 -10.17 -43.44 -10.41
N SER A 421 -9.78 -44.57 -10.98
CA SER A 421 -10.39 -45.88 -10.72
C SER A 421 -9.35 -46.79 -10.10
N THR A 422 -9.65 -47.29 -8.90
CA THR A 422 -8.77 -48.20 -8.17
C THR A 422 -9.45 -49.56 -8.06
N VAL A 423 -8.67 -50.64 -8.15
CA VAL A 423 -9.14 -52.01 -7.99
C VAL A 423 -8.32 -52.66 -6.89
N ILE A 424 -8.98 -53.08 -5.82
CA ILE A 424 -8.37 -53.76 -4.68
C ILE A 424 -8.93 -55.17 -4.68
N GLY A 425 -8.07 -56.15 -4.93
CA GLY A 425 -8.40 -57.56 -4.88
C GLY A 425 -7.74 -58.21 -3.68
N GLN A 426 -8.52 -58.89 -2.85
CA GLN A 426 -8.02 -59.76 -1.79
C GLN A 426 -8.52 -61.18 -2.04
N LEU A 427 -7.62 -62.16 -1.95
CA LEU A 427 -7.93 -63.58 -2.02
C LEU A 427 -7.36 -64.24 -0.77
N THR A 428 -8.20 -64.92 0.01
CA THR A 428 -7.78 -65.75 1.14
C THR A 428 -8.18 -67.19 0.84
N LEU A 429 -7.18 -68.05 0.79
CA LEU A 429 -7.31 -69.49 0.60
C LEU A 429 -6.82 -70.14 1.89
N SER A 430 -7.65 -70.93 2.56
CA SER A 430 -7.22 -71.75 3.70
C SER A 430 -7.52 -73.20 3.38
N ARG A 431 -6.50 -74.05 3.53
CA ARG A 431 -6.64 -75.49 3.38
C ARG A 431 -6.12 -76.16 4.64
N GLU A 432 -7.04 -76.80 5.36
CA GLU A 432 -6.73 -77.57 6.55
C GLU A 432 -6.94 -79.06 6.24
N THR A 433 -5.98 -79.90 6.61
CA THR A 433 -6.08 -81.35 6.50
C THR A 433 -5.70 -81.98 7.83
N GLU A 434 -6.62 -82.78 8.38
CA GLU A 434 -6.43 -83.53 9.61
C GLU A 434 -6.56 -85.03 9.31
N PHE A 435 -5.53 -85.79 9.67
CA PHE A 435 -5.59 -87.25 9.67
C PHE A 435 -4.95 -87.79 10.95
N GLY A 436 -5.65 -88.65 11.67
CA GLY A 436 -5.11 -89.25 12.89
C GLY A 436 -5.87 -90.46 13.39
N VAL A 437 -5.17 -91.25 14.19
CA VAL A 437 -5.74 -92.38 14.92
C VAL A 437 -5.51 -92.15 16.41
N ASP A 438 -6.61 -92.04 17.15
CA ASP A 438 -6.60 -91.93 18.61
C ASP A 438 -6.89 -93.31 19.21
N ILE A 439 -6.00 -93.80 20.08
CA ILE A 439 -6.12 -95.10 20.75
C ILE A 439 -6.38 -94.85 22.23
N LEU A 440 -7.39 -95.51 22.74
CA LEU A 440 -7.86 -95.41 24.11
C LEU A 440 -7.78 -96.79 24.77
N ASN A 441 -7.10 -96.88 25.89
CA ASN A 441 -7.01 -98.10 26.69
C ASN A 441 -7.88 -97.95 27.94
N LYS A 442 -8.77 -98.91 28.15
CA LYS A 442 -9.76 -98.96 29.23
C LYS A 442 -9.40 -100.05 30.23
N TYR A 443 -9.59 -99.74 31.51
CA TYR A 443 -9.44 -100.70 32.60
C TYR A 443 -10.62 -100.55 33.55
N ASN A 444 -11.35 -101.63 33.81
CA ASN A 444 -12.48 -101.68 34.74
C ASN A 444 -13.57 -100.62 34.47
N ASN A 445 -14.00 -100.48 33.20
CA ASN A 445 -14.94 -99.46 32.71
C ASN A 445 -14.48 -97.99 32.88
N GLY A 446 -13.22 -97.73 33.24
CA GLY A 446 -12.60 -96.40 33.26
C GLY A 446 -11.51 -96.25 32.20
N ILE A 447 -11.21 -95.01 31.80
CA ILE A 447 -10.08 -94.71 30.90
C ILE A 447 -8.77 -94.87 31.69
N ALA A 448 -7.90 -95.79 31.25
CA ALA A 448 -6.63 -96.09 31.90
C ALA A 448 -5.43 -95.37 31.23
N ALA A 449 -5.46 -95.22 29.91
CA ALA A 449 -4.46 -94.47 29.15
C ALA A 449 -5.01 -94.00 27.81
N GLN A 450 -4.54 -92.85 27.33
CA GLN A 450 -4.91 -92.29 26.03
C GLN A 450 -3.66 -91.88 25.25
N SER A 451 -3.60 -92.20 23.96
CA SER A 451 -2.42 -91.95 23.11
C SER A 451 -2.18 -90.46 22.77
N ASN A 452 -3.18 -89.60 22.96
CA ASN A 452 -3.12 -88.17 22.68
C ASN A 452 -3.78 -87.37 23.83
N ALA A 453 -2.98 -86.89 24.78
CA ALA A 453 -3.44 -86.12 25.94
C ALA A 453 -3.84 -84.66 25.63
N ALA A 454 -3.68 -84.20 24.39
CA ALA A 454 -3.88 -82.80 24.00
C ALA A 454 -5.34 -82.42 23.70
N ARG A 455 -6.30 -83.34 23.83
CA ARG A 455 -7.72 -83.09 23.59
C ARG A 455 -8.50 -83.08 24.91
N THR A 456 -8.94 -81.90 25.32
CA THR A 456 -9.63 -81.59 26.59
C THR A 456 -11.14 -81.86 26.59
N SER A 457 -11.69 -82.46 25.53
CA SER A 457 -13.12 -82.83 25.47
C SER A 457 -13.33 -84.21 26.11
N PRO A 458 -14.34 -84.42 26.98
CA PRO A 458 -14.59 -85.71 27.58
C PRO A 458 -14.98 -86.71 26.49
N PHE A 459 -14.10 -87.66 26.20
CA PHE A 459 -14.40 -88.80 25.35
C PHE A 459 -15.51 -89.61 26.01
N ILE A 460 -16.62 -89.81 25.30
CA ILE A 460 -17.76 -90.55 25.81
C ILE A 460 -17.65 -92.00 25.37
N ASP A 461 -17.67 -92.92 26.33
CA ASP A 461 -17.58 -94.36 26.08
C ASP A 461 -18.86 -94.84 25.35
N PRO A 462 -18.79 -95.36 24.12
CA PRO A 462 -19.98 -95.69 23.34
C PRO A 462 -20.80 -96.85 23.90
N LYS A 463 -20.27 -97.61 24.87
CA LYS A 463 -21.07 -98.59 25.62
C LYS A 463 -22.07 -97.94 26.58
N THR A 464 -21.85 -96.67 26.95
CA THR A 464 -22.77 -95.86 27.76
C THR A 464 -23.75 -95.03 26.92
N LEU A 465 -23.61 -95.08 25.58
CA LEU A 465 -24.39 -94.29 24.65
C LEU A 465 -25.59 -95.08 24.12
N LEU A 466 -26.75 -94.87 24.76
CA LEU A 466 -28.05 -95.42 24.36
C LEU A 466 -28.63 -94.80 23.07
N GLY A 467 -27.79 -94.42 22.10
CA GLY A 467 -28.23 -93.89 20.80
C GLY A 467 -27.16 -93.14 20.01
N ALA A 468 -27.36 -93.06 18.68
CA ALA A 468 -26.47 -92.39 17.72
C ALA A 468 -26.26 -90.88 17.96
N ALA A 469 -27.05 -90.27 18.84
CA ALA A 469 -27.00 -88.84 19.17
C ALA A 469 -25.82 -88.43 20.07
N ALA A 470 -25.03 -89.39 20.55
CA ALA A 470 -23.97 -89.13 21.52
C ALA A 470 -22.55 -89.52 21.05
N PHE A 471 -22.42 -89.96 19.79
CA PHE A 471 -21.16 -89.75 19.07
C PHE A 471 -20.85 -88.25 19.07
N PRO A 472 -19.59 -87.82 19.12
CA PRO A 472 -19.23 -86.39 19.13
C PRO A 472 -19.79 -85.70 17.89
N ALA A 473 -21.02 -85.21 18.02
CA ALA A 473 -21.75 -84.46 17.02
C ALA A 473 -21.13 -83.06 17.01
N GLY A 474 -20.36 -82.77 15.97
CA GLY A 474 -19.57 -81.55 15.86
C GLY A 474 -18.21 -81.74 15.19
N ALA A 475 -17.74 -82.98 15.05
CA ALA A 475 -16.55 -83.27 14.26
C ALA A 475 -16.91 -83.25 12.76
N ALA A 476 -16.59 -82.15 12.08
CA ALA A 476 -16.57 -82.15 10.62
C ALA A 476 -15.56 -83.20 10.12
N GLY A 477 -15.94 -83.96 9.09
CA GLY A 477 -15.15 -85.05 8.49
C GLY A 477 -15.61 -86.47 8.81
N LEU A 478 -14.84 -87.46 8.35
CA LEU A 478 -15.08 -88.87 8.62
C LEU A 478 -14.47 -89.24 9.96
N THR A 479 -15.31 -89.68 10.90
CA THR A 479 -14.86 -90.26 12.18
C THR A 479 -15.34 -91.70 12.24
N LEU A 480 -14.41 -92.65 12.27
CA LEU A 480 -14.68 -94.08 12.43
C LEU A 480 -14.30 -94.50 13.84
N TYR A 481 -15.16 -95.31 14.46
CA TYR A 481 -14.92 -95.89 15.77
C TYR A 481 -14.85 -97.42 15.64
N GLY A 482 -13.85 -98.01 16.30
CA GLY A 482 -13.69 -99.45 16.43
C GLY A 482 -13.34 -99.84 17.86
N ALA A 483 -14.09 -100.77 18.43
CA ALA A 483 -13.80 -101.38 19.74
C ALA A 483 -13.14 -102.76 19.53
N PHE A 484 -11.99 -102.97 20.16
CA PHE A 484 -11.28 -104.24 20.19
C PHE A 484 -11.38 -104.83 21.60
N GLY A 485 -12.41 -105.64 21.82
CA GLY A 485 -12.72 -106.23 23.13
C GLY A 485 -13.30 -105.22 24.14
N ASP A 486 -13.07 -105.45 25.44
CA ASP A 486 -13.50 -104.54 26.51
C ASP A 486 -12.44 -103.50 26.90
N THR A 487 -11.24 -103.59 26.33
CA THR A 487 -10.06 -102.84 26.81
C THR A 487 -9.50 -101.84 25.82
N ILE A 488 -9.65 -101.99 24.49
CA ILE A 488 -9.02 -101.07 23.52
C ILE A 488 -10.07 -100.50 22.59
N ASP A 489 -10.09 -99.18 22.51
CA ASP A 489 -10.92 -98.40 21.60
C ASP A 489 -10.01 -97.62 20.64
N ALA A 490 -10.38 -97.56 19.37
CA ALA A 490 -9.68 -96.78 18.35
C ALA A 490 -10.64 -95.85 17.62
N TYR A 491 -10.21 -94.61 17.43
CA TYR A 491 -10.90 -93.59 16.66
C TYR A 491 -10.02 -93.19 15.49
N VAL A 492 -10.51 -93.36 14.27
CA VAL A 492 -9.84 -92.85 13.07
C VAL A 492 -10.57 -91.59 12.64
N ARG A 493 -9.85 -90.50 12.50
CA ARG A 493 -10.40 -89.23 12.02
C ARG A 493 -9.67 -88.78 10.77
N ALA A 494 -10.46 -88.42 9.75
CA ALA A 494 -9.97 -87.84 8.52
C ALA A 494 -10.89 -86.67 8.12
N PHE A 495 -10.30 -85.49 7.95
CA PHE A 495 -11.04 -84.32 7.53
C PHE A 495 -10.17 -83.39 6.68
N GLU A 496 -10.78 -82.77 5.69
CA GLU A 496 -10.17 -81.73 4.86
C GLU A 496 -11.15 -80.58 4.70
N THR A 497 -10.74 -79.36 5.06
CA THR A 497 -11.48 -78.13 4.79
C THR A 497 -10.73 -77.30 3.76
N THR A 498 -11.46 -76.75 2.79
CA THR A 498 -10.95 -75.71 1.91
C THR A 498 -11.89 -74.51 2.00
N ASN A 499 -11.36 -73.35 2.37
CA ASN A 499 -12.09 -72.09 2.43
C ASN A 499 -11.50 -71.11 1.41
N ASN A 500 -12.34 -70.57 0.53
CA ASN A 500 -11.95 -69.65 -0.53
C ASN A 500 -12.77 -68.36 -0.40
N PHE A 501 -12.12 -67.29 0.03
CA PHE A 501 -12.75 -65.99 0.22
C PHE A 501 -12.13 -64.96 -0.71
N LYS A 502 -12.97 -64.23 -1.47
CA LYS A 502 -12.52 -63.21 -2.43
C LYS A 502 -13.24 -61.90 -2.15
N VAL A 503 -12.47 -60.83 -1.97
CA VAL A 503 -12.97 -59.45 -1.87
C VAL A 503 -12.50 -58.67 -3.08
N LEU A 504 -13.42 -57.94 -3.70
CA LEU A 504 -13.11 -57.00 -4.77
C LEU A 504 -13.76 -55.66 -4.48
N SER A 505 -12.93 -54.66 -4.21
CA SER A 505 -13.36 -53.28 -3.95
C SER A 505 -12.90 -52.38 -5.08
N ARG A 506 -13.78 -51.49 -5.57
CA ARG A 506 -13.50 -50.59 -6.70
C ARG A 506 -13.78 -49.11 -6.38
N PRO A 507 -13.04 -48.48 -5.46
CA PRO A 507 -13.24 -47.07 -5.18
C PRO A 507 -12.88 -46.23 -6.42
N SER A 508 -13.68 -45.21 -6.69
CA SER A 508 -13.43 -44.26 -7.77
C SER A 508 -13.75 -42.85 -7.34
N VAL A 509 -12.98 -41.87 -7.83
CA VAL A 509 -13.13 -40.46 -7.44
C VAL A 509 -12.70 -39.53 -8.58
N PHE A 510 -13.41 -38.41 -8.74
CA PHE A 510 -13.02 -37.31 -9.62
C PHE A 510 -12.35 -36.22 -8.80
N THR A 511 -11.29 -35.63 -9.34
CA THR A 511 -10.60 -34.52 -8.68
C THR A 511 -9.94 -33.59 -9.69
N ALA A 512 -9.90 -32.30 -9.38
CA ALA A 512 -9.14 -31.32 -10.13
C ALA A 512 -7.64 -31.56 -9.99
N ASN A 513 -6.88 -31.09 -10.98
CA ASN A 513 -5.42 -31.09 -10.94
C ASN A 513 -4.92 -30.40 -9.66
N ASN A 514 -3.97 -31.04 -8.96
CA ASN A 514 -3.34 -30.54 -7.74
C ASN A 514 -4.29 -30.28 -6.55
N LYS A 515 -5.51 -30.83 -6.56
CA LYS A 515 -6.43 -30.82 -5.41
C LYS A 515 -6.52 -32.22 -4.81
N LYS A 516 -6.70 -32.30 -3.48
CA LYS A 516 -6.84 -33.58 -2.76
C LYS A 516 -8.27 -34.09 -2.88
N ALA A 517 -8.42 -35.35 -3.27
CA ALA A 517 -9.67 -36.10 -3.16
C ALA A 517 -9.55 -37.17 -2.08
N ILE A 518 -10.64 -37.39 -1.35
CA ILE A 518 -10.75 -38.43 -0.32
C ILE A 518 -12.07 -39.17 -0.53
N ILE A 519 -12.02 -40.50 -0.56
CA ILE A 519 -13.20 -41.37 -0.50
C ILE A 519 -13.04 -42.33 0.67
N VAL A 520 -14.05 -42.39 1.54
CA VAL A 520 -14.07 -43.24 2.74
C VAL A 520 -15.36 -44.05 2.74
N SER A 521 -15.24 -45.35 3.00
CA SER A 521 -16.38 -46.26 3.16
C SER A 521 -16.08 -47.23 4.29
N GLY A 522 -16.95 -47.31 5.30
CA GLY A 522 -16.78 -48.27 6.38
C GLY A 522 -17.81 -48.12 7.48
N ARG A 523 -17.51 -48.67 8.65
CA ARG A 523 -18.38 -48.67 9.82
C ARG A 523 -17.57 -48.40 11.08
N ARG A 524 -18.26 -47.99 12.15
CA ARG A 524 -17.67 -47.85 13.49
C ARG A 524 -17.92 -49.10 14.29
N GLU A 525 -16.87 -49.73 14.78
CA GLU A 525 -16.93 -50.95 15.56
C GLU A 525 -16.76 -50.63 17.07
N PRO A 526 -17.68 -51.09 17.94
CA PRO A 526 -17.55 -50.90 19.38
C PRO A 526 -16.52 -51.86 19.99
N ILE A 527 -15.50 -51.32 20.64
CA ILE A 527 -14.46 -52.04 21.37
C ILE A 527 -14.59 -51.72 22.87
N PRO A 528 -14.81 -52.72 23.76
CA PRO A 528 -14.83 -52.49 25.19
C PRO A 528 -13.41 -52.20 25.72
N THR A 529 -13.20 -51.04 26.35
CA THR A 529 -11.89 -50.58 26.83
C THR A 529 -11.63 -50.87 28.30
N GLN A 530 -12.67 -50.87 29.13
CA GLN A 530 -12.59 -51.20 30.55
C GLN A 530 -13.83 -51.98 30.96
N THR A 531 -13.64 -52.99 31.80
CA THR A 531 -14.72 -53.80 32.34
C THR A 531 -14.48 -53.96 33.83
N ILE A 532 -15.37 -53.38 34.62
CA ILE A 532 -15.32 -53.46 36.08
C ILE A 532 -16.47 -54.36 36.49
N THR A 533 -16.14 -55.56 36.97
CA THR A 533 -17.10 -56.44 37.62
C THR A 533 -17.04 -56.21 39.11
N ASP A 534 -18.12 -55.66 39.68
CA ASP A 534 -18.22 -55.46 41.11
C ASP A 534 -18.43 -56.80 41.83
N VAL A 535 -17.45 -57.19 42.64
CA VAL A 535 -17.42 -58.47 43.39
C VAL A 535 -18.55 -58.55 44.43
N SER A 536 -19.13 -57.41 44.85
CA SER A 536 -20.21 -57.34 45.84
C SER A 536 -21.61 -57.57 45.26
N THR A 537 -21.84 -57.21 43.99
CA THR A 537 -23.19 -57.14 43.38
C THR A 537 -23.32 -58.01 42.13
N GLY A 538 -22.20 -58.51 41.59
CA GLY A 538 -22.17 -59.28 40.35
C GLY A 538 -22.47 -58.45 39.09
N ASN A 539 -22.52 -57.12 39.21
CA ASN A 539 -22.85 -56.23 38.11
C ASN A 539 -21.58 -55.88 37.32
N THR A 540 -21.61 -56.11 36.02
CA THR A 540 -20.50 -55.82 35.10
C THR A 540 -20.78 -54.51 34.38
N ASN A 541 -19.92 -53.51 34.58
CA ASN A 541 -20.01 -52.23 33.89
C ASN A 541 -18.87 -52.13 32.87
N SER A 542 -19.22 -52.02 31.58
CA SER A 542 -18.26 -52.00 30.47
C SER A 542 -18.27 -50.64 29.78
N SER A 543 -17.11 -49.98 29.72
CA SER A 543 -16.91 -48.78 28.91
C SER A 543 -16.60 -49.19 27.46
N ILE A 544 -17.31 -48.61 26.49
CA ILE A 544 -17.18 -48.91 25.06
C ILE A 544 -16.52 -47.72 24.35
N ASN A 545 -15.47 -47.97 23.57
CA ASN A 545 -14.89 -47.02 22.62
C ASN A 545 -15.29 -47.43 21.19
N PHE A 546 -15.41 -46.48 20.27
CA PHE A 546 -15.71 -46.79 18.87
C PHE A 546 -14.45 -46.59 18.04
N GLU A 547 -14.02 -47.63 17.32
CA GLU A 547 -12.94 -47.54 16.33
C GLU A 547 -13.50 -47.59 14.91
N ASP A 548 -12.93 -46.80 14.00
CA ASP A 548 -13.37 -46.73 12.61
C ASP A 548 -12.69 -47.87 11.80
N VAL A 549 -13.49 -48.78 11.22
CA VAL A 549 -13.02 -49.81 10.28
C VAL A 549 -13.44 -49.39 8.88
N VAL A 550 -12.51 -48.77 8.15
CA VAL A 550 -12.80 -48.11 6.87
C VAL A 550 -11.85 -48.51 5.75
N LEU A 551 -12.40 -48.54 4.53
CA LEU A 551 -11.64 -48.39 3.30
C LEU A 551 -11.54 -46.90 2.99
N LYS A 552 -10.33 -46.37 3.02
CA LYS A 552 -10.01 -44.96 2.78
C LYS A 552 -9.00 -44.83 1.65
N LEU A 553 -9.32 -44.03 0.64
CA LEU A 553 -8.41 -43.68 -0.45
C LEU A 553 -8.28 -42.15 -0.49
N GLU A 554 -7.06 -41.66 -0.25
CA GLU A 554 -6.66 -40.28 -0.48
C GLU A 554 -5.76 -40.20 -1.70
N VAL A 555 -6.01 -39.20 -2.55
CA VAL A 555 -5.23 -39.03 -3.77
C VAL A 555 -5.07 -37.56 -4.14
N ILE A 556 -3.88 -37.20 -4.60
CA ILE A 556 -3.56 -35.89 -5.19
C ILE A 556 -2.95 -36.15 -6.57
N PRO A 557 -3.66 -35.82 -7.65
CA PRO A 557 -3.13 -35.96 -9.00
C PRO A 557 -2.38 -34.69 -9.43
N LEU A 558 -1.35 -34.88 -10.25
CA LEU A 558 -0.67 -33.83 -10.99
C LEU A 558 -0.60 -34.25 -12.45
N ILE A 559 -1.28 -33.51 -13.31
CA ILE A 559 -1.30 -33.74 -14.77
C ILE A 559 -0.08 -33.06 -15.38
N ASN A 560 0.76 -33.85 -16.06
CA ASN A 560 1.91 -33.37 -16.83
C ASN A 560 1.52 -33.11 -18.30
N SER A 561 2.44 -32.49 -19.06
CA SER A 561 2.21 -32.09 -20.46
C SER A 561 1.86 -33.25 -21.40
N ASP A 562 2.38 -34.45 -21.17
CA ASP A 562 2.16 -35.64 -22.01
C ASP A 562 0.90 -36.44 -21.64
N ASN A 563 -0.06 -35.82 -20.93
CA ASN A 563 -1.20 -36.51 -20.31
C ASN A 563 -0.80 -37.62 -19.32
N GLU A 564 0.46 -37.70 -18.92
CA GLU A 564 0.88 -38.52 -17.79
C GLU A 564 0.42 -37.87 -16.49
N VAL A 565 -0.06 -38.67 -15.55
CA VAL A 565 -0.52 -38.22 -14.24
C VAL A 565 0.43 -38.75 -13.18
N THR A 566 1.04 -37.84 -12.44
CA THR A 566 1.75 -38.16 -11.20
C THR A 566 0.72 -38.22 -10.09
N LEU A 567 0.59 -39.38 -9.44
CA LEU A 567 -0.39 -39.64 -8.39
C LEU A 567 0.34 -39.80 -7.06
N ARG A 568 -0.04 -39.00 -6.06
CA ARG A 568 0.32 -39.24 -4.66
C ARG A 568 -0.86 -39.88 -3.97
N ILE A 569 -0.71 -41.15 -3.60
CA ILE A 569 -1.79 -42.03 -3.17
C ILE A 569 -1.51 -42.49 -1.74
N ALA A 570 -2.52 -42.40 -0.88
CA ALA A 570 -2.54 -43.06 0.41
C ALA A 570 -3.83 -43.87 0.50
N GLN A 571 -3.70 -45.19 0.55
CA GLN A 571 -4.82 -46.10 0.71
C GLN A 571 -4.69 -46.82 2.05
N GLN A 572 -5.78 -46.86 2.81
CA GLN A 572 -5.94 -47.66 4.01
C GLN A 572 -7.15 -48.58 3.81
N ASN A 573 -7.00 -49.86 4.14
CA ASN A 573 -8.07 -50.84 4.13
C ASN A 573 -8.09 -51.57 5.47
N ASP A 574 -9.08 -51.26 6.30
CA ASP A 574 -9.32 -51.95 7.55
C ASP A 574 -10.40 -53.03 7.36
N SER A 575 -10.16 -54.22 7.92
CA SER A 575 -11.10 -55.34 7.89
C SER A 575 -11.12 -56.08 9.23
N ILE A 576 -12.26 -56.63 9.61
CA ILE A 576 -12.38 -57.46 10.81
C ILE A 576 -12.05 -58.90 10.41
N VAL A 577 -11.04 -59.50 11.06
CA VAL A 577 -10.53 -60.82 10.68
C VAL A 577 -10.95 -61.90 11.67
N ASP A 578 -11.01 -61.57 12.96
CA ASP A 578 -11.31 -62.51 14.04
C ASP A 578 -11.88 -61.79 15.26
N GLU A 579 -12.37 -62.52 16.26
CA GLU A 579 -12.80 -61.98 17.55
C GLU A 579 -12.08 -62.71 18.70
N ARG A 580 -11.48 -61.95 19.61
CA ARG A 580 -10.71 -62.48 20.74
C ARG A 580 -11.45 -62.24 22.04
N ILE A 581 -11.62 -63.30 22.84
CA ILE A 581 -12.18 -63.17 24.19
C ILE A 581 -11.10 -62.64 25.13
N ILE A 582 -11.29 -61.41 25.63
CA ILE A 582 -10.43 -60.77 26.62
C ILE A 582 -11.29 -60.44 27.84
N SER A 583 -11.00 -61.05 28.98
CA SER A 583 -11.73 -60.84 30.25
C SER A 583 -13.24 -61.07 30.15
N GLY A 584 -13.67 -62.04 29.33
CA GLY A 584 -15.09 -62.40 29.16
C GLY A 584 -15.84 -61.57 28.11
N ASN A 585 -15.22 -60.54 27.53
CA ASN A 585 -15.78 -59.78 26.41
C ASN A 585 -15.22 -60.25 25.08
N ASN A 586 -16.05 -60.26 24.05
CA ASN A 586 -15.64 -60.53 22.69
C ASN A 586 -15.12 -59.26 22.03
N VAL A 587 -13.83 -59.21 21.68
CA VAL A 587 -13.17 -58.03 21.11
C VAL A 587 -12.72 -58.32 19.68
N PRO A 588 -13.18 -57.57 18.67
CA PRO A 588 -12.79 -57.81 17.28
C PRO A 588 -11.31 -57.45 17.05
N VAL A 589 -10.63 -58.27 16.26
CA VAL A 589 -9.27 -58.03 15.76
C VAL A 589 -9.37 -57.37 14.39
N ILE A 590 -8.95 -56.11 14.32
CA ILE A 590 -8.94 -55.32 13.09
C ILE A 590 -7.59 -55.51 12.40
N SER A 591 -7.61 -55.94 11.14
CA SER A 591 -6.45 -55.98 10.26
C SER A 591 -6.45 -54.73 9.39
N THR A 592 -5.35 -53.98 9.45
CA THR A 592 -5.13 -52.74 8.70
C THR A 592 -4.08 -52.98 7.63
N GLN A 593 -4.39 -52.59 6.40
CA GLN A 593 -3.48 -52.62 5.26
C GLN A 593 -3.31 -51.20 4.75
N GLU A 594 -2.07 -50.71 4.67
CA GLU A 594 -1.77 -49.35 4.23
C GLU A 594 -0.78 -49.32 3.07
N VAL A 595 -1.06 -48.50 2.06
CA VAL A 595 -0.19 -48.25 0.91
C VAL A 595 -0.07 -46.74 0.72
N SER A 596 1.15 -46.20 0.88
CA SER A 596 1.47 -44.80 0.62
C SER A 596 2.58 -44.71 -0.41
N THR A 597 2.29 -44.13 -1.58
CA THR A 597 3.26 -44.06 -2.67
C THR A 597 3.03 -42.86 -3.59
N THR A 598 4.07 -42.46 -4.31
CA THR A 598 4.00 -41.49 -5.39
C THR A 598 4.47 -42.15 -6.68
N ILE A 599 3.61 -42.18 -7.69
CA ILE A 599 3.89 -42.86 -8.96
C ILE A 599 3.49 -42.01 -10.15
N LYS A 600 4.13 -42.21 -11.30
CA LYS A 600 3.77 -41.57 -12.56
C LYS A 600 3.17 -42.60 -13.50
N VAL A 601 1.99 -42.30 -14.06
CA VAL A 601 1.19 -43.22 -14.87
C VAL A 601 0.69 -42.51 -16.11
N SER A 602 0.75 -43.16 -17.27
CA SER A 602 0.17 -42.61 -18.50
C SER A 602 -1.37 -42.59 -18.45
N ASN A 603 -1.99 -41.68 -19.19
CA ASN A 603 -3.46 -41.60 -19.29
C ASN A 603 -4.09 -42.94 -19.73
N ASN A 604 -5.17 -43.36 -19.08
CA ASN A 604 -5.89 -44.62 -19.32
C ASN A 604 -5.06 -45.91 -19.09
N SER A 605 -3.84 -45.81 -18.57
CA SER A 605 -3.02 -46.98 -18.27
C SER A 605 -3.26 -47.46 -16.84
N THR A 606 -3.42 -48.77 -16.66
CA THR A 606 -3.51 -49.39 -15.34
C THR A 606 -2.11 -49.76 -14.85
N VAL A 607 -1.81 -49.40 -13.62
CA VAL A 607 -0.57 -49.77 -12.94
C VAL A 607 -0.89 -50.48 -11.64
N ILE A 608 -0.04 -51.45 -11.29
CA ILE A 608 -0.10 -52.13 -10.00
C ILE A 608 0.68 -51.28 -9.00
N LEU A 609 0.00 -50.74 -7.99
CA LEU A 609 0.60 -49.96 -6.92
C LEU A 609 1.46 -50.83 -6.01
N GLY A 610 1.02 -52.05 -5.80
CA GLY A 610 1.67 -53.04 -4.97
C GLY A 610 0.80 -54.26 -4.75
N GLY A 611 1.34 -55.22 -4.02
CA GLY A 611 0.65 -56.41 -3.58
C GLY A 611 1.43 -57.14 -2.50
N LEU A 612 0.73 -57.97 -1.74
CA LEU A 612 1.30 -58.81 -0.69
C LEU A 612 0.80 -60.23 -0.89
N ILE A 613 1.72 -61.20 -0.94
CA ILE A 613 1.37 -62.62 -0.90
C ILE A 613 1.98 -63.19 0.38
N GLU A 614 1.13 -63.68 1.27
CA GLU A 614 1.50 -64.36 2.50
C GLU A 614 1.12 -65.83 2.34
N ASP A 615 2.10 -66.73 2.46
CA ASP A 615 1.88 -68.18 2.45
C ASP A 615 2.49 -68.75 3.73
N GLN A 616 1.63 -69.26 4.61
CA GLN A 616 2.03 -69.85 5.88
C GLN A 616 1.67 -71.33 5.86
N ALA A 617 2.61 -72.18 6.26
CA ALA A 617 2.40 -73.62 6.40
C ALA A 617 2.66 -74.05 7.84
N GLN A 618 1.61 -74.42 8.56
CA GLN A 618 1.67 -74.95 9.91
C GLN A 618 1.43 -76.46 9.87
N ARG A 619 2.41 -77.23 10.33
CA ARG A 619 2.28 -78.69 10.47
C ARG A 619 2.43 -79.05 11.94
N GLN A 620 1.39 -79.63 12.52
CA GLN A 620 1.37 -80.10 13.90
C GLN A 620 1.27 -81.63 13.91
N GLU A 621 2.20 -82.29 14.58
CA GLU A 621 2.19 -83.74 14.79
C GLU A 621 2.14 -84.06 16.28
N SER A 622 1.12 -84.82 16.68
CA SER A 622 0.98 -85.38 18.04
C SER A 622 0.87 -86.88 17.95
N GLY A 623 1.46 -87.62 18.89
CA GLY A 623 1.35 -89.08 18.88
C GLY A 623 2.18 -89.75 19.96
N VAL A 624 2.14 -91.09 19.97
CA VAL A 624 2.85 -91.91 20.96
C VAL A 624 4.36 -91.86 20.70
N PRO A 625 5.19 -91.50 21.70
CA PRO A 625 6.65 -91.51 21.56
C PRO A 625 7.15 -92.87 21.06
N VAL A 626 8.19 -92.89 20.22
CA VAL A 626 8.80 -94.09 19.60
C VAL A 626 7.92 -94.75 18.53
N LEU A 627 6.66 -95.06 18.81
CA LEU A 627 5.76 -95.73 17.84
C LEU A 627 5.38 -94.84 16.65
N LYS A 628 5.28 -93.52 16.87
CA LYS A 628 4.96 -92.54 15.81
C LYS A 628 6.03 -92.43 14.71
N ASP A 629 7.27 -92.82 15.00
CA ASP A 629 8.43 -92.62 14.13
C ASP A 629 8.73 -93.85 13.24
N ILE A 630 8.00 -94.96 13.41
CA ILE A 630 8.13 -96.16 12.58
C ILE A 630 7.63 -95.86 11.15
N PRO A 631 8.41 -96.14 10.08
CA PRO A 631 7.94 -95.93 8.72
C PRO A 631 6.68 -96.76 8.43
N VAL A 632 5.71 -96.16 7.73
CA VAL A 632 4.38 -96.72 7.39
C VAL A 632 3.46 -96.95 8.59
N LEU A 633 3.91 -97.65 9.63
CA LEU A 633 3.09 -97.96 10.82
C LEU A 633 2.90 -96.76 11.76
N GLY A 634 3.82 -95.79 11.75
CA GLY A 634 3.75 -94.62 12.61
C GLY A 634 2.53 -93.73 12.37
N TYR A 635 1.93 -93.78 11.16
CA TYR A 635 0.68 -93.07 10.86
C TYR A 635 -0.53 -93.57 11.66
N LEU A 636 -0.47 -94.80 12.20
CA LEU A 636 -1.51 -95.36 13.08
C LEU A 636 -1.37 -94.92 14.54
N PHE A 637 -0.26 -94.27 14.90
CA PHE A 637 0.05 -93.86 16.27
C PHE A 637 0.27 -92.35 16.39
N LYS A 638 -0.09 -91.59 15.34
CA LYS A 638 0.00 -90.13 15.32
C LYS A 638 -1.20 -89.47 14.65
N THR A 639 -1.42 -88.23 15.03
CA THR A 639 -2.35 -87.29 14.43
C THR A 639 -1.54 -86.17 13.79
N THR A 640 -1.79 -85.94 12.50
CA THR A 640 -1.14 -84.90 11.70
C THR A 640 -2.19 -83.90 11.30
N THR A 641 -2.01 -82.64 11.72
CA THR A 641 -2.78 -81.50 11.27
C THR A 641 -1.89 -80.61 10.42
N VAL A 642 -2.33 -80.32 9.19
CA VAL A 642 -1.64 -79.41 8.27
C VAL A 642 -2.60 -78.28 7.96
N ASP A 643 -2.25 -77.07 8.38
CA ASP A 643 -2.94 -75.84 8.02
C ASP A 643 -2.06 -75.01 7.09
N ARG A 644 -2.63 -74.56 5.96
CA ARG A 644 -1.93 -73.76 4.96
C ARG A 644 -2.78 -72.55 4.54
N PRO A 645 -2.82 -71.47 5.33
CA PRO A 645 -3.43 -70.23 4.91
C PRO A 645 -2.52 -69.48 3.94
N ARG A 646 -3.09 -69.11 2.78
CA ARG A 646 -2.50 -68.25 1.76
C ARG A 646 -3.36 -67.02 1.55
N ARG A 647 -2.78 -65.84 1.69
CA ARG A 647 -3.44 -64.55 1.49
C ARG A 647 -2.76 -63.78 0.37
N GLU A 648 -3.53 -63.23 -0.54
CA GLU A 648 -3.05 -62.40 -1.64
C GLU A 648 -3.81 -61.08 -1.64
N LEU A 649 -3.06 -59.98 -1.71
CA LEU A 649 -3.56 -58.62 -1.87
C LEU A 649 -2.94 -58.03 -3.12
N VAL A 650 -3.74 -57.45 -4.00
CA VAL A 650 -3.27 -56.70 -5.16
C VAL A 650 -4.04 -55.39 -5.25
N VAL A 651 -3.31 -54.30 -5.43
CA VAL A 651 -3.87 -52.96 -5.59
C VAL A 651 -3.46 -52.40 -6.95
N MET A 652 -4.45 -52.04 -7.76
CA MET A 652 -4.26 -51.46 -9.09
C MET A 652 -4.94 -50.10 -9.16
N ILE A 653 -4.36 -49.16 -9.91
CA ILE A 653 -4.98 -47.87 -10.18
C ILE A 653 -4.88 -47.53 -11.66
N GLN A 654 -5.91 -46.84 -12.16
CA GLN A 654 -6.00 -46.34 -13.51
C GLN A 654 -6.46 -44.87 -13.46
N PRO A 655 -5.60 -43.91 -13.84
CA PRO A 655 -6.01 -42.52 -14.03
C PRO A 655 -6.54 -42.30 -15.44
N LYS A 656 -7.57 -41.47 -15.55
CA LYS A 656 -8.13 -40.97 -16.81
C LYS A 656 -8.25 -39.46 -16.73
N VAL A 657 -7.46 -38.76 -17.54
CA VAL A 657 -7.51 -37.30 -17.64
C VAL A 657 -8.74 -36.90 -18.45
N LEU A 658 -9.50 -35.94 -17.92
CA LEU A 658 -10.65 -35.35 -18.60
C LEU A 658 -10.21 -34.09 -19.36
N GLY A 659 -10.66 -33.98 -20.61
CA GLY A 659 -10.45 -32.79 -21.43
C GLY A 659 -11.44 -31.70 -21.09
N VAL A 660 -11.02 -30.45 -21.29
CA VAL A 660 -11.83 -29.22 -21.16
C VAL A 660 -13.05 -29.33 -22.08
N GLY A 661 -14.27 -29.27 -21.51
CA GLY A 661 -15.53 -29.39 -22.25
C GLY A 661 -15.96 -30.80 -22.69
N GLU A 662 -15.16 -31.84 -22.46
CA GLU A 662 -15.50 -33.23 -22.81
C GLU A 662 -15.99 -34.05 -21.60
N GLY A 663 -17.32 -34.03 -21.43
CA GLY A 663 -18.06 -35.21 -20.97
C GLY A 663 -17.91 -35.57 -19.50
N GLU A 664 -17.98 -34.60 -18.59
CA GLU A 664 -18.35 -34.90 -17.19
C GLU A 664 -19.65 -35.71 -17.15
N GLU A 665 -20.66 -35.28 -17.93
CA GLU A 665 -21.96 -35.96 -18.06
C GLU A 665 -21.84 -37.32 -18.76
N ALA A 666 -21.13 -37.39 -19.90
CA ALA A 666 -21.04 -38.62 -20.69
C ALA A 666 -20.22 -39.72 -19.99
N LYS A 667 -19.14 -39.34 -19.28
CA LYS A 667 -18.29 -40.30 -18.57
C LYS A 667 -18.86 -40.64 -17.19
N GLY A 668 -19.54 -39.70 -16.54
CA GLY A 668 -20.36 -40.01 -15.36
C GLY A 668 -21.43 -41.05 -15.67
N MET A 669 -22.12 -40.92 -16.83
CA MET A 669 -23.08 -41.91 -17.31
C MET A 669 -22.42 -43.23 -17.71
N GLU A 670 -21.28 -43.21 -18.41
CA GLU A 670 -20.54 -44.43 -18.78
C GLU A 670 -20.08 -45.23 -17.54
N GLU A 671 -19.65 -44.54 -16.48
CA GLU A 671 -19.29 -45.19 -15.20
C GLU A 671 -20.53 -45.64 -14.40
N MET A 672 -21.63 -44.89 -14.44
CA MET A 672 -22.92 -45.32 -13.89
C MET A 672 -23.51 -46.53 -14.61
N GLU A 673 -23.13 -46.77 -15.87
CA GLU A 673 -23.48 -48.00 -16.59
C GLU A 673 -22.56 -49.17 -16.25
N ARG A 674 -21.28 -48.91 -15.94
CA ARG A 674 -20.31 -49.92 -15.48
C ARG A 674 -20.54 -50.38 -14.04
N TYR A 675 -20.95 -49.47 -13.16
CA TYR A 675 -21.58 -49.82 -11.91
C TYR A 675 -22.97 -50.35 -12.26
N ILE A 676 -23.22 -51.65 -12.10
CA ILE A 676 -24.58 -52.20 -12.28
C ILE A 676 -25.44 -51.61 -11.16
N ILE A 677 -25.98 -50.43 -11.39
CA ILE A 677 -26.93 -49.77 -10.51
C ILE A 677 -28.28 -50.45 -10.76
N ALA A 678 -28.99 -50.80 -9.68
CA ALA A 678 -30.41 -51.13 -9.74
C ALA A 678 -31.15 -50.12 -10.64
N PRO A 679 -32.16 -50.55 -11.44
CA PRO A 679 -32.84 -49.69 -12.41
C PRO A 679 -33.28 -48.33 -11.82
N ASP A 680 -33.63 -48.31 -10.54
CA ASP A 680 -34.07 -47.12 -9.78
C ASP A 680 -33.05 -45.97 -9.74
N ALA A 681 -31.74 -46.24 -9.69
CA ALA A 681 -30.76 -45.15 -9.66
C ALA A 681 -30.25 -44.73 -11.05
N LYS A 682 -30.53 -45.51 -12.10
CA LYS A 682 -30.47 -45.01 -13.48
C LYS A 682 -31.59 -43.99 -13.75
N GLU A 683 -32.81 -44.28 -13.30
CA GLU A 683 -33.94 -43.33 -13.41
C GLU A 683 -33.69 -42.04 -12.62
N ALA A 684 -33.13 -42.12 -11.40
CA ALA A 684 -32.75 -40.96 -10.61
C ALA A 684 -31.69 -40.07 -11.31
N ALA A 685 -30.66 -40.69 -11.92
CA ALA A 685 -29.62 -39.96 -12.65
C ALA A 685 -30.14 -39.31 -13.95
N GLU A 686 -31.04 -39.99 -14.68
CA GLU A 686 -31.67 -39.42 -15.88
C GLU A 686 -32.61 -38.25 -15.54
N SER A 687 -33.29 -38.31 -14.40
CA SER A 687 -34.17 -37.24 -13.92
C SER A 687 -33.45 -35.96 -13.50
N MET A 688 -32.13 -36.04 -13.21
CA MET A 688 -31.29 -34.89 -12.82
C MET A 688 -30.69 -34.13 -14.01
N LYS A 689 -30.97 -34.50 -15.26
CA LYS A 689 -30.50 -33.73 -16.43
C LYS A 689 -31.13 -32.32 -16.44
N PRO A 690 -30.36 -31.23 -16.46
CA PRO A 690 -30.93 -29.90 -16.59
C PRO A 690 -31.56 -29.73 -17.98
N VAL A 691 -32.84 -29.35 -18.01
CA VAL A 691 -33.55 -28.96 -19.23
C VAL A 691 -32.79 -27.79 -19.85
N ARG A 692 -32.10 -28.03 -20.97
CA ARG A 692 -31.57 -26.95 -21.82
C ARG A 692 -32.73 -26.11 -22.34
N THR A 693 -33.09 -25.05 -21.63
CA THR A 693 -33.90 -23.96 -22.17
C THR A 693 -33.09 -23.32 -23.27
N LYS A 694 -33.37 -23.68 -24.52
CA LYS A 694 -32.92 -22.93 -25.70
C LYS A 694 -33.51 -21.53 -25.59
N ILE A 695 -32.75 -20.59 -25.03
CA ILE A 695 -33.04 -19.16 -25.15
C ILE A 695 -32.86 -18.82 -26.62
N LYS A 696 -33.99 -18.73 -27.32
CA LYS A 696 -34.09 -18.20 -28.68
C LYS A 696 -33.69 -16.73 -28.61
N GLY A 697 -32.45 -16.42 -29.03
CA GLY A 697 -32.00 -15.04 -29.17
C GLY A 697 -32.98 -14.25 -30.06
N PRO A 698 -33.26 -12.97 -29.72
CA PRO A 698 -34.13 -12.16 -30.56
C PRO A 698 -33.47 -11.96 -31.93
N ARG A 699 -34.24 -12.23 -32.99
CA ARG A 699 -33.91 -11.76 -34.32
C ARG A 699 -34.07 -10.24 -34.35
N SER A 700 -32.95 -9.52 -34.44
CA SER A 700 -32.80 -8.24 -35.13
C SER A 700 -31.33 -7.92 -35.26
#